data_AF-A0A957T1J3-F1
#
_entry.id   AF-A0A957T1J3-F1
#
_cell.length_a   1.000
_cell.length_b   1.000
_cell.length_c   1.000
_cell.angle_alpha   90.00
_cell.angle_beta   90.00
_cell.angle_gamma   90.00
#
_symmetry.space_group_name_H-M   'P 1'
#
loop_
_entity.id
_entity.type
_entity.pdbx_description
1 polymer ?
#
loop_
_entity_poly.entity_id
_entity_poly.type
_entity_poly.pdbx_seq_one_letter_code
_entity_poly.pdbx_strand_id
1 'polypeptide(L)'
;ETMRLCPQCGAIYGEFEGKRCSCPVELLSVNRVDQERKKTLQRCVSCSTQASSGVVYRFLTGQDAPVSVLAAALYQHVPPSRKEEERVFPGEGRKMLNFTDSRQNAAFFAAYLERSHARNLRRRLIMKTLQESPDADAGHLRMQDLLPRLVDQAENAGLFTAKQSATEREQDAAIWLMQEFSPLDRRISLEGVGLLHFRPAKPQNWILPSFMQADPWRLNQIEGPALIHLLLNTLRIQGANSYLLNDRVDLSKNEAFAPRNKAFFVHLQGAKAVKEYSIYGWLPAQERFSNARMELLRKLLRNSKLGNDEATSLARQFLSDLWNYLTQASSPLKYYLSTETKGRDGVLHRIDYQMWELVPGLGTSSPQWWICERCQNISAINVAHICPVYGCEGKLQSLDVQRRILEENLYRDIYNQGEPIPLAAEEHTAQWITQQAAKIQNQFISGEINVLSCSTTFELGVDVGDLQAVILRNVPPTTANYVQRAGRAGRRADSAAFVLTFAQRRSHDLTYYDQPEKMVAGKIRPPVVVLSNEKIIRRHLHSVAFAAFFRWAVEIKKTAYHSSGDFFVPEDRLPGVELIREFLGQKSMALEQALNRILPSNKALREEIGFDRWLWIEKLTNAERSGVLDRALSEITGEIETFRDLEMKAAQERNYKQAEYFGKVQNQIRRRHLLGFLGTRNVLPKYGFPTDVVELKTDHLQSIPEASEISLDRDLRIAIS
;
A
#
# COMPACT_ATOMS: atom_id res chain seq x y z
N GLU A 1 -28.25 -20.86 -9.17
CA GLU A 1 -28.79 -22.15 -8.69
C GLU A 1 -28.22 -22.43 -7.31
N THR A 2 -29.05 -22.78 -6.34
CA THR A 2 -28.59 -23.17 -5.00
C THR A 2 -28.21 -24.66 -5.02
N MET A 3 -27.07 -24.98 -4.42
CA MET A 3 -26.45 -26.30 -4.39
C MET A 3 -26.00 -26.60 -2.96
N ARG A 4 -25.66 -27.85 -2.67
CA ARG A 4 -25.13 -28.29 -1.38
C ARG A 4 -23.72 -28.84 -1.52
N LEU A 5 -22.78 -28.41 -0.67
CA LEU A 5 -21.36 -28.79 -0.68
C LEU A 5 -21.00 -29.56 0.58
N CYS A 6 -20.37 -30.73 0.44
CA CYS A 6 -19.72 -31.40 1.56
C CYS A 6 -18.36 -30.76 1.86
N PRO A 7 -18.13 -30.14 3.04
CA PRO A 7 -16.88 -29.45 3.33
C PRO A 7 -15.68 -30.40 3.49
N GLN A 8 -15.92 -31.69 3.72
CA GLN A 8 -14.86 -32.68 3.95
C GLN A 8 -14.34 -33.30 2.66
N CYS A 9 -15.22 -33.74 1.75
CA CYS A 9 -14.81 -34.40 0.50
C CYS A 9 -14.98 -33.53 -0.75
N GLY A 10 -15.59 -32.34 -0.63
CA GLY A 10 -15.80 -31.42 -1.74
C GLY A 10 -16.94 -31.81 -2.70
N ALA A 11 -17.71 -32.86 -2.41
CA ALA A 11 -18.82 -33.28 -3.26
C ALA A 11 -19.93 -32.21 -3.29
N ILE A 12 -20.48 -31.96 -4.48
CA ILE A 12 -21.53 -30.98 -4.75
C ILE A 12 -22.82 -31.71 -5.16
N TYR A 13 -23.95 -31.28 -4.61
CA TYR A 13 -25.28 -31.85 -4.82
C TYR A 13 -26.26 -30.76 -5.22
N GLY A 14 -27.32 -31.12 -5.94
CA GLY A 14 -28.47 -30.23 -6.14
C GLY A 14 -29.17 -29.91 -4.82
N GLU A 15 -29.90 -28.79 -4.75
CA GLU A 15 -30.62 -28.35 -3.55
C GLU A 15 -31.51 -29.45 -2.95
N PHE A 16 -32.14 -30.28 -3.78
CA PHE A 16 -33.06 -31.35 -3.35
C PHE A 16 -32.47 -32.77 -3.37
N GLU A 17 -31.19 -32.93 -3.71
CA GLU A 17 -30.58 -34.26 -3.81
C GLU A 17 -30.17 -34.82 -2.44
N GLY A 18 -30.35 -36.13 -2.24
CA GLY A 18 -29.86 -36.81 -1.03
C GLY A 18 -28.33 -36.81 -0.94
N LYS A 19 -27.80 -36.74 0.28
CA LYS A 19 -26.35 -36.80 0.53
C LYS A 19 -25.83 -38.18 0.12
N ARG A 20 -24.88 -38.20 -0.84
CA ARG A 20 -24.29 -39.45 -1.37
C ARG A 20 -22.93 -39.81 -0.78
N CYS A 21 -22.29 -38.90 -0.06
CA CYS A 21 -21.03 -39.17 0.64
C CYS A 21 -21.28 -39.69 2.07
N SER A 22 -20.36 -40.50 2.56
CA SER A 22 -20.36 -41.05 3.94
C SER A 22 -19.71 -40.13 4.97
N CYS A 23 -19.30 -38.91 4.60
CA CYS A 23 -18.66 -37.98 5.52
C CYS A 23 -19.62 -37.58 6.65
N PRO A 24 -19.20 -37.51 7.93
CA PRO A 24 -20.07 -37.16 9.06
C PRO A 24 -20.40 -35.66 9.18
N VAL A 25 -20.15 -34.85 8.15
CA VAL A 25 -20.33 -33.39 8.18
C VAL A 25 -21.66 -32.94 7.55
N GLU A 26 -22.24 -31.85 8.06
CA GLU A 26 -23.39 -31.21 7.42
C GLU A 26 -23.00 -30.59 6.06
N LEU A 27 -23.96 -30.57 5.13
CA LEU A 27 -23.76 -29.96 3.82
C LEU A 27 -23.96 -28.45 3.91
N LEU A 28 -23.02 -27.70 3.34
CA LEU A 28 -23.08 -26.24 3.25
C LEU A 28 -23.89 -25.82 2.03
N SER A 29 -24.82 -24.88 2.20
CA SER A 29 -25.52 -24.24 1.07
C SER A 29 -24.54 -23.33 0.30
N VAL A 30 -24.45 -23.54 -1.01
CA VAL A 30 -23.60 -22.75 -1.93
C VAL A 30 -24.40 -22.34 -3.16
N ASN A 31 -24.03 -21.24 -3.80
CA ASN A 31 -24.70 -20.78 -5.02
C ASN A 31 -23.81 -21.03 -6.23
N ARG A 32 -24.30 -21.81 -7.18
CA ARG A 32 -23.74 -21.91 -8.53
C ARG A 32 -24.22 -20.70 -9.35
N VAL A 33 -23.25 -19.94 -9.84
CA VAL A 33 -23.47 -18.76 -10.68
C VAL A 33 -22.82 -19.01 -12.03
N ASP A 34 -23.62 -19.01 -13.08
CA ASP A 34 -23.10 -19.01 -14.45
C ASP A 34 -22.59 -17.59 -14.77
N GLN A 35 -21.30 -17.49 -15.11
CA GLN A 35 -20.69 -16.20 -15.46
C GLN A 35 -20.66 -15.95 -16.97
N GLU A 36 -21.12 -16.89 -17.80
CA GLU A 36 -21.03 -16.82 -19.27
C GLU A 36 -19.62 -16.35 -19.72
N ARG A 37 -19.53 -15.27 -20.52
CA ARG A 37 -18.27 -14.66 -20.98
C ARG A 37 -17.67 -13.63 -20.00
N LYS A 38 -18.34 -13.34 -18.87
CA LYS A 38 -17.83 -12.38 -17.87
C LYS A 38 -16.84 -13.11 -16.96
N LYS A 39 -15.69 -12.48 -16.68
CA LYS A 39 -14.63 -13.07 -15.86
C LYS A 39 -14.83 -12.87 -14.34
N THR A 40 -15.74 -11.99 -13.95
CA THR A 40 -15.84 -11.52 -12.56
C THR A 40 -17.29 -11.29 -12.14
N LEU A 41 -17.69 -11.92 -11.03
CA LEU A 41 -18.97 -11.67 -10.39
C LEU A 41 -18.95 -10.30 -9.68
N GLN A 42 -19.70 -9.31 -10.16
CA GLN A 42 -19.71 -7.94 -9.62
C GLN A 42 -20.80 -7.67 -8.57
N ARG A 43 -21.77 -8.57 -8.42
CA ARG A 43 -22.86 -8.47 -7.44
C ARG A 43 -22.96 -9.76 -6.65
N CYS A 44 -22.96 -9.66 -5.33
CA CYS A 44 -23.11 -10.81 -4.44
C CYS A 44 -24.52 -11.38 -4.55
N VAL A 45 -24.63 -12.69 -4.79
CA VAL A 45 -25.93 -13.38 -4.90
C VAL A 45 -26.65 -13.54 -3.55
N SER A 46 -25.92 -13.42 -2.44
CA SER A 46 -26.50 -13.51 -1.09
C SER A 46 -26.98 -12.15 -0.56
N CYS A 47 -26.10 -11.15 -0.57
CA CYS A 47 -26.39 -9.85 0.05
C CYS A 47 -26.58 -8.70 -0.93
N SER A 48 -26.48 -8.94 -2.25
CA SER A 48 -26.55 -7.92 -3.32
C SER A 48 -25.52 -6.80 -3.24
N THR A 49 -24.51 -6.88 -2.35
CA THR A 49 -23.37 -5.97 -2.37
C THR A 49 -22.73 -5.98 -3.76
N GLN A 50 -22.35 -4.79 -4.25
CA GLN A 50 -21.75 -4.62 -5.57
C GLN A 50 -20.31 -4.12 -5.43
N ALA A 51 -19.44 -4.59 -6.31
CA ALA A 51 -18.05 -4.13 -6.43
C ALA A 51 -17.61 -4.22 -7.89
N SER A 52 -17.08 -3.11 -8.42
CA SER A 52 -16.62 -3.03 -9.82
C SER A 52 -15.48 -4.01 -10.12
N SER A 53 -14.61 -4.25 -9.14
CA SER A 53 -13.49 -5.20 -9.19
C SER A 53 -13.89 -6.65 -8.88
N GLY A 54 -15.16 -6.90 -8.56
CA GLY A 54 -15.69 -8.22 -8.19
C GLY A 54 -16.03 -8.36 -6.71
N VAL A 55 -16.98 -9.24 -6.40
CA VAL A 55 -17.44 -9.51 -5.02
C VAL A 55 -16.96 -10.86 -4.48
N VAL A 56 -16.39 -11.70 -5.34
CA VAL A 56 -15.82 -12.99 -4.98
C VAL A 56 -14.34 -12.94 -5.26
N TYR A 57 -13.55 -13.15 -4.22
CA TYR A 57 -12.11 -13.24 -4.30
C TYR A 57 -11.67 -14.64 -3.90
N ARG A 58 -10.66 -15.19 -4.57
CA ARG A 58 -10.02 -16.42 -4.10
C ARG A 58 -9.47 -16.15 -2.70
N PHE A 59 -9.73 -17.06 -1.76
CA PHE A 59 -9.10 -16.97 -0.45
C PHE A 59 -7.59 -17.15 -0.61
N LEU A 60 -6.89 -16.02 -0.60
CA LEU A 60 -5.45 -15.94 -0.59
C LEU A 60 -5.03 -15.51 0.81
N THR A 61 -4.24 -16.34 1.48
CA THR A 61 -3.45 -15.92 2.64
C THR A 61 -2.50 -14.82 2.15
N GLY A 62 -2.93 -13.56 2.26
CA GLY A 62 -2.21 -12.40 1.73
C GLY A 62 -0.80 -12.30 2.31
N GLN A 63 0.11 -11.61 1.62
CA GLN A 63 1.51 -11.46 2.06
C GLN A 63 1.74 -10.21 2.92
N ASP A 64 0.84 -9.24 2.86
CA ASP A 64 1.00 -7.95 3.54
C ASP A 64 0.06 -7.83 4.74
N ALA A 65 -1.26 -7.98 4.55
CA ALA A 65 -2.24 -7.77 5.62
C ALA A 65 -2.04 -8.67 6.86
N PRO A 66 -1.88 -10.01 6.74
CA PRO A 66 -1.65 -10.85 7.91
C PRO A 66 -0.31 -10.52 8.60
N VAL A 67 0.72 -10.24 7.80
CA VAL A 67 2.05 -9.92 8.31
C VAL A 67 2.06 -8.56 9.01
N SER A 68 1.30 -7.57 8.54
CA SER A 68 1.23 -6.27 9.21
C SER A 68 0.52 -6.34 10.55
N VAL A 69 -0.52 -7.19 10.66
CA VAL A 69 -1.19 -7.48 11.94
C VAL A 69 -0.22 -8.13 12.92
N LEU A 70 0.50 -9.17 12.46
CA LEU A 70 1.51 -9.84 13.28
C LEU A 70 2.66 -8.89 13.67
N ALA A 71 3.09 -8.02 12.76
CA ALA A 71 4.14 -7.05 13.01
C ALA A 71 3.72 -6.00 14.02
N ALA A 72 2.51 -5.44 13.88
CA ALA A 72 1.97 -4.49 14.85
C ALA A 72 1.78 -5.14 16.23
N ALA A 73 1.30 -6.39 16.29
CA ALA A 73 1.16 -7.13 17.53
C ALA A 73 2.52 -7.38 18.21
N LEU A 74 3.51 -7.86 17.46
CA LEU A 74 4.86 -8.06 17.99
C LEU A 74 5.48 -6.74 18.46
N TYR A 75 5.32 -5.66 17.68
CA TYR A 75 5.84 -4.34 17.99
C TYR A 75 5.33 -3.78 19.32
N GLN A 76 4.08 -4.07 19.70
CA GLN A 76 3.51 -3.70 21.01
C GLN A 76 4.25 -4.34 22.18
N HIS A 77 4.90 -5.49 21.97
CA HIS A 77 5.66 -6.21 22.98
C HIS A 77 7.17 -5.95 22.92
N VAL A 78 7.65 -5.20 21.93
CA VAL A 78 9.03 -4.74 21.90
C VAL A 78 9.20 -3.70 23.00
N PRO A 79 10.14 -3.87 23.95
CA PRO A 79 10.33 -2.90 25.01
C PRO A 79 10.99 -1.61 24.49
N PRO A 80 10.79 -0.47 25.19
CA PRO A 80 11.46 0.80 24.88
C PRO A 80 12.97 0.68 24.82
N SER A 81 13.62 1.63 24.14
CA SER A 81 15.08 1.72 24.19
C SER A 81 15.57 1.96 25.62
N ARG A 82 16.70 1.34 25.95
CA ARG A 82 17.38 1.55 27.24
C ARG A 82 18.13 2.87 27.30
N LYS A 83 18.47 3.45 26.14
CA LYS A 83 19.13 4.74 26.05
C LYS A 83 18.07 5.84 26.14
N GLU A 84 18.21 6.70 27.13
CA GLU A 84 17.26 7.78 27.39
C GLU A 84 17.15 8.76 26.21
N GLU A 85 18.27 9.04 25.55
CA GLU A 85 18.35 9.86 24.33
C GLU A 85 17.50 9.30 23.17
N GLU A 86 17.34 7.98 23.08
CA GLU A 86 16.54 7.35 22.02
C GLU A 86 15.03 7.36 22.32
N ARG A 87 14.63 7.62 23.57
CA ARG A 87 13.21 7.58 23.98
C ARG A 87 12.38 8.76 23.46
N VAL A 88 13.02 9.81 22.95
CA VAL A 88 12.36 10.95 22.32
C VAL A 88 11.81 10.61 20.93
N PHE A 89 12.28 9.52 20.33
CA PHE A 89 11.91 9.10 18.99
C PHE A 89 10.68 8.18 18.99
N PRO A 90 10.06 7.92 17.81
CA PRO A 90 8.83 7.14 17.72
C PRO A 90 8.91 5.81 18.49
N GLY A 91 7.86 5.53 19.26
CA GLY A 91 7.74 4.34 20.08
C GLY A 91 8.85 4.21 21.11
N GLU A 92 9.32 5.33 21.67
CA GLU A 92 10.38 5.40 22.69
C GLU A 92 11.66 4.65 22.26
N GLY A 93 11.99 4.73 20.97
CA GLY A 93 13.19 4.09 20.39
C GLY A 93 13.09 2.58 20.18
N ARG A 94 11.88 1.98 20.24
CA ARG A 94 11.65 0.56 19.89
C ARG A 94 12.05 0.27 18.45
N LYS A 95 12.96 -0.69 18.23
CA LYS A 95 13.44 -1.03 16.88
C LYS A 95 13.07 -2.45 16.46
N MET A 96 12.63 -2.61 15.20
CA MET A 96 12.29 -3.90 14.60
C MET A 96 12.73 -3.97 13.13
N LEU A 97 13.15 -5.16 12.67
CA LEU A 97 13.44 -5.42 11.26
C LEU A 97 12.43 -6.39 10.64
N ASN A 98 12.03 -6.10 9.40
CA ASN A 98 11.16 -6.95 8.60
C ASN A 98 11.90 -7.37 7.32
N PHE A 99 12.21 -8.65 7.15
CA PHE A 99 12.89 -9.18 5.97
C PHE A 99 11.94 -9.84 4.97
N THR A 100 12.22 -9.64 3.70
CA THR A 100 11.59 -10.34 2.57
C THR A 100 12.61 -10.56 1.46
N ASP A 101 12.47 -11.65 0.70
CA ASP A 101 13.38 -11.93 -0.43
C ASP A 101 13.11 -11.06 -1.66
N SER A 102 11.99 -10.34 -1.69
CA SER A 102 11.61 -9.46 -2.80
C SER A 102 11.82 -7.99 -2.41
N ARG A 103 12.64 -7.27 -3.18
CA ARG A 103 12.87 -5.81 -3.04
C ARG A 103 11.56 -5.03 -3.14
N GLN A 104 10.74 -5.33 -4.15
CA GLN A 104 9.43 -4.68 -4.33
C GLN A 104 8.48 -4.95 -3.16
N ASN A 105 8.49 -6.18 -2.63
CA ASN A 105 7.66 -6.49 -1.48
C ASN A 105 8.15 -5.73 -0.25
N ALA A 106 9.47 -5.52 -0.10
CA ALA A 106 10.03 -4.75 1.01
C ALA A 106 9.56 -3.29 0.93
N ALA A 107 9.72 -2.66 -0.24
CA ALA A 107 9.26 -1.30 -0.53
C ALA A 107 7.79 -1.10 -0.22
N PHE A 108 6.92 -1.91 -0.83
CA PHE A 108 5.48 -1.81 -0.65
C PHE A 108 5.05 -2.00 0.81
N PHE A 109 5.69 -2.94 1.51
CA PHE A 109 5.29 -3.29 2.87
C PHE A 109 5.66 -2.24 3.91
N ALA A 110 6.75 -1.48 3.75
CA ALA A 110 7.06 -0.37 4.65
C ALA A 110 5.89 0.62 4.71
N ALA A 111 5.50 1.16 3.55
CA ALA A 111 4.38 2.09 3.44
C ALA A 111 3.02 1.46 3.80
N TYR A 112 2.83 0.16 3.50
CA TYR A 112 1.61 -0.54 3.91
C TYR A 112 1.50 -0.69 5.43
N LEU A 113 2.59 -1.11 6.09
CA LEU A 113 2.67 -1.30 7.53
C LEU A 113 2.40 0.02 8.24
N GLU A 114 3.13 1.08 7.88
CA GLU A 114 2.96 2.40 8.50
C GLU A 114 1.53 2.92 8.37
N ARG A 115 0.96 2.94 7.16
CA ARG A 115 -0.42 3.40 6.95
C ARG A 115 -1.45 2.57 7.71
N SER A 116 -1.28 1.24 7.71
CA SER A 116 -2.21 0.34 8.40
C SER A 116 -2.12 0.51 9.92
N HIS A 117 -0.90 0.66 10.46
CA HIS A 117 -0.64 0.90 11.87
C HIS A 117 -1.17 2.26 12.30
N ALA A 118 -0.85 3.33 11.58
CA ALA A 118 -1.32 4.69 11.85
C ALA A 118 -2.84 4.78 11.87
N ARG A 119 -3.55 4.15 10.91
CA ARG A 119 -5.02 4.09 10.91
C ARG A 119 -5.57 3.41 12.16
N ASN A 120 -5.01 2.26 12.53
CA ASN A 120 -5.46 1.51 13.70
C ASN A 120 -5.15 2.24 15.01
N LEU A 121 -3.99 2.88 15.08
CA LEU A 121 -3.52 3.69 16.21
C LEU A 121 -4.45 4.88 16.46
N ARG A 122 -4.83 5.62 15.40
CA ARG A 122 -5.77 6.75 15.50
C ARG A 122 -7.14 6.32 16.02
N ARG A 123 -7.66 5.18 15.55
CA ARG A 123 -8.92 4.59 16.03
C ARG A 123 -8.85 4.20 17.50
N ARG A 124 -7.74 3.58 17.91
CA ARG A 124 -7.46 3.26 19.32
C ARG A 124 -7.41 4.52 20.18
N LEU A 125 -6.74 5.57 19.73
CA LEU A 125 -6.68 6.85 20.44
C LEU A 125 -8.08 7.49 20.59
N ILE A 126 -8.89 7.50 19.53
CA ILE A 126 -10.28 7.98 19.61
C ILE A 126 -11.06 7.18 20.67
N MET A 127 -10.94 5.85 20.68
CA MET A 127 -11.60 5.00 21.67
C MET A 127 -11.11 5.23 23.10
N LYS A 128 -9.80 5.33 23.32
CA LYS A 128 -9.21 5.64 24.63
C LYS A 128 -9.69 6.99 25.14
N THR A 129 -9.66 8.02 24.28
CA THR A 129 -10.14 9.37 24.60
C THR A 129 -11.63 9.39 24.94
N LEU A 130 -12.45 8.60 24.23
CA LEU A 130 -13.87 8.44 24.54
C LEU A 130 -14.11 7.74 25.88
N GLN A 131 -13.37 6.68 26.19
CA GLN A 131 -13.50 5.92 27.44
C GLN A 131 -13.06 6.72 28.67
N GLU A 132 -12.04 7.56 28.51
CA GLU A 132 -11.52 8.43 29.59
C GLU A 132 -12.29 9.75 29.72
N SER A 133 -13.26 10.01 28.83
CA SER A 133 -14.07 11.23 28.86
C SER A 133 -15.21 11.11 29.88
N PRO A 134 -15.28 11.98 30.92
CA PRO A 134 -16.32 11.89 31.96
C PRO A 134 -17.74 12.00 31.42
N ASP A 135 -17.91 12.78 30.35
CA ASP A 135 -19.21 13.08 29.73
C ASP A 135 -19.64 12.01 28.70
N ALA A 136 -18.81 11.00 28.44
CA ALA A 136 -19.10 9.97 27.44
C ALA A 136 -20.33 9.13 27.81
N ASP A 137 -20.49 8.82 29.11
CA ASP A 137 -21.65 8.08 29.63
C ASP A 137 -22.94 8.92 29.63
N ALA A 138 -22.82 10.25 29.65
CA ALA A 138 -23.97 11.15 29.53
C ALA A 138 -24.56 11.12 28.09
N GLY A 139 -23.82 10.61 27.10
CA GLY A 139 -24.30 10.39 25.74
C GLY A 139 -24.56 11.67 24.94
N HIS A 140 -23.99 12.81 25.38
CA HIS A 140 -24.16 14.12 24.73
C HIS A 140 -22.87 14.67 24.12
N LEU A 141 -21.77 13.92 24.20
CA LEU A 141 -20.46 14.32 23.71
C LEU A 141 -20.47 14.52 22.20
N ARG A 142 -19.96 15.64 21.70
CA ARG A 142 -19.81 15.93 20.27
C ARG A 142 -18.35 15.96 19.85
N MET A 143 -18.10 16.03 18.55
CA MET A 143 -16.75 15.98 18.01
C MET A 143 -15.90 17.17 18.49
N GLN A 144 -16.50 18.35 18.69
CA GLN A 144 -15.80 19.53 19.20
C GLN A 144 -15.35 19.35 20.65
N ASP A 145 -16.12 18.62 21.45
CA ASP A 145 -15.81 18.36 22.85
C ASP A 145 -14.69 17.33 22.99
N LEU A 146 -14.64 16.36 22.08
CA LEU A 146 -13.61 15.31 22.06
C LEU A 146 -12.26 15.81 21.50
N LEU A 147 -12.28 16.76 20.55
CA LEU A 147 -11.10 17.18 19.79
C LEU A 147 -9.91 17.64 20.68
N PRO A 148 -10.08 18.54 21.66
CA PRO A 148 -8.95 18.97 22.50
C PRO A 148 -8.35 17.81 23.30
N ARG A 149 -9.20 16.95 23.86
CA ARG A 149 -8.76 15.76 24.62
C ARG A 149 -8.01 14.77 23.73
N LEU A 150 -8.44 14.62 22.47
CA LEU A 150 -7.78 13.76 21.49
C LEU A 150 -6.40 14.31 21.11
N VAL A 151 -6.26 15.63 20.98
CA VAL A 151 -4.95 16.29 20.75
C VAL A 151 -4.02 16.02 21.93
N ASP A 152 -4.48 16.21 23.17
CA ASP A 152 -3.67 15.95 24.37
C ASP A 152 -3.22 14.47 24.46
N GLN A 153 -4.14 13.53 24.18
CA GLN A 153 -3.82 12.10 24.17
C GLN A 153 -2.82 11.74 23.06
N ALA A 154 -2.94 12.34 21.88
CA ALA A 154 -2.02 12.12 20.77
C ALA A 154 -0.63 12.73 21.03
N GLU A 155 -0.56 13.88 21.72
CA GLU A 155 0.69 14.49 22.19
C GLU A 155 1.39 13.57 23.19
N ASN A 156 0.66 13.11 24.22
CA ASN A 156 1.20 12.21 25.25
C ASN A 156 1.68 10.87 24.67
N ALA A 157 1.05 10.41 23.58
CA ALA A 157 1.45 9.22 22.85
C ALA A 157 2.60 9.46 21.85
N GLY A 158 3.08 10.71 21.69
CA GLY A 158 4.19 11.04 20.80
C GLY A 158 3.87 10.95 19.30
N LEU A 159 2.61 11.18 18.90
CA LEU A 159 2.21 11.15 17.48
C LEU A 159 2.59 12.43 16.72
N PHE A 160 2.81 13.53 17.44
CA PHE A 160 3.16 14.81 16.85
C PHE A 160 4.67 15.04 16.88
N THR A 161 5.17 15.71 15.84
CA THR A 161 6.57 16.12 15.77
C THR A 161 6.79 17.44 16.51
N ALA A 162 8.00 17.64 17.03
CA ALA A 162 8.36 18.90 17.69
C ALA A 162 8.22 20.15 16.80
N LYS A 163 8.21 19.98 15.47
CA LYS A 163 8.05 21.08 14.49
C LYS A 163 6.61 21.47 14.23
N GLN A 164 5.65 20.58 14.52
CA GLN A 164 4.24 20.87 14.29
C GLN A 164 3.74 21.91 15.31
N SER A 165 3.11 22.96 14.79
CA SER A 165 2.38 23.96 15.56
C SER A 165 1.11 23.38 16.19
N ALA A 166 0.59 24.03 17.24
CA ALA A 166 -0.67 23.62 17.88
C ALA A 166 -1.84 23.51 16.87
N THR A 167 -1.89 24.44 15.90
CA THR A 167 -2.92 24.43 14.85
C THR A 167 -2.80 23.21 13.92
N GLU A 168 -1.58 22.82 13.53
CA GLU A 168 -1.38 21.63 12.69
C GLU A 168 -1.78 20.35 13.44
N ARG A 169 -1.46 20.26 14.74
CA ARG A 169 -1.86 19.14 15.61
C ARG A 169 -3.38 19.03 15.73
N GLU A 170 -4.07 20.16 15.93
CA GLU A 170 -5.53 20.24 15.97
C GLU A 170 -6.15 19.80 14.63
N GLN A 171 -5.57 20.23 13.51
CA GLN A 171 -6.03 19.84 12.17
C GLN A 171 -5.89 18.33 11.91
N ASP A 172 -4.74 17.75 12.28
CA ASP A 172 -4.51 16.31 12.14
C ASP A 172 -5.55 15.49 12.94
N ALA A 173 -5.76 15.83 14.20
CA ALA A 173 -6.76 15.16 15.04
C ALA A 173 -8.20 15.34 14.50
N ALA A 174 -8.52 16.53 13.99
CA ALA A 174 -9.82 16.79 13.36
C ALA A 174 -10.02 15.95 12.09
N ILE A 175 -8.97 15.76 11.28
CA ILE A 175 -9.00 14.86 10.11
C ILE A 175 -9.33 13.43 10.56
N TRP A 176 -8.71 12.93 11.63
CA TRP A 176 -8.95 11.57 12.12
C TRP A 176 -10.40 11.36 12.55
N LEU A 177 -10.98 12.32 13.28
CA LEU A 177 -12.40 12.28 13.66
C LEU A 177 -13.32 12.33 12.44
N MET A 178 -13.05 13.21 11.48
CA MET A 178 -13.85 13.33 10.26
C MET A 178 -13.75 12.09 9.35
N GLN A 179 -12.60 11.41 9.33
CA GLN A 179 -12.44 10.13 8.64
C GLN A 179 -13.30 9.03 9.27
N GLU A 180 -13.48 9.02 10.59
CA GLU A 180 -14.41 8.10 11.26
C GLU A 180 -15.87 8.53 11.13
N PHE A 181 -16.15 9.83 11.02
CA PHE A 181 -17.49 10.35 10.76
C PHE A 181 -18.00 10.01 9.35
N SER A 182 -17.12 9.90 8.35
CA SER A 182 -17.46 9.47 6.99
C SER A 182 -16.43 8.51 6.41
N PRO A 183 -16.37 7.26 6.89
CA PRO A 183 -15.33 6.32 6.54
C PRO A 183 -15.52 5.76 5.13
N LEU A 184 -14.41 5.59 4.39
CA LEU A 184 -14.39 4.81 3.16
C LEU A 184 -14.52 3.31 3.48
N ASP A 185 -13.75 2.83 4.45
CA ASP A 185 -13.71 1.43 4.87
C ASP A 185 -14.70 1.15 6.02
N ARG A 186 -16.01 1.32 5.76
CA ARG A 186 -17.06 1.24 6.80
C ARG A 186 -17.01 -0.02 7.67
N ARG A 187 -16.67 -1.19 7.12
CA ARG A 187 -16.69 -2.46 7.88
C ARG A 187 -15.65 -2.55 8.99
N ILE A 188 -14.57 -1.78 8.88
CA ILE A 188 -13.46 -1.78 9.84
C ILE A 188 -13.37 -0.44 10.59
N SER A 189 -14.32 0.49 10.39
CA SER A 189 -14.40 1.72 11.20
C SER A 189 -14.91 1.42 12.60
N LEU A 190 -14.76 2.37 13.53
CA LEU A 190 -15.25 2.21 14.91
C LEU A 190 -16.75 1.91 14.96
N GLU A 191 -17.55 2.53 14.09
CA GLU A 191 -18.98 2.24 13.96
C GLU A 191 -19.25 0.89 13.26
N GLY A 192 -18.41 0.51 12.30
CA GLY A 192 -18.52 -0.77 11.60
C GLY A 192 -18.29 -1.99 12.47
N VAL A 193 -17.43 -1.86 13.49
CA VAL A 193 -17.11 -2.92 14.46
C VAL A 193 -17.91 -2.79 15.77
N GLY A 194 -18.87 -1.87 15.83
CA GLY A 194 -19.77 -1.70 16.97
C GLY A 194 -19.13 -1.08 18.22
N LEU A 195 -18.12 -0.21 18.06
CA LEU A 195 -17.44 0.47 19.18
C LEU A 195 -17.88 1.92 19.39
N LEU A 196 -18.32 2.59 18.33
CA LEU A 196 -18.76 3.98 18.36
C LEU A 196 -20.03 4.12 17.54
N HIS A 197 -21.02 4.84 18.06
CA HIS A 197 -22.20 5.20 17.31
C HIS A 197 -22.30 6.71 17.15
N PHE A 198 -22.39 7.19 15.90
CA PHE A 198 -22.71 8.58 15.64
C PHE A 198 -24.23 8.74 15.65
N ARG A 199 -24.76 9.50 16.61
CA ARG A 199 -26.20 9.70 16.81
C ARG A 199 -26.60 11.16 16.59
N PRO A 200 -27.59 11.49 15.74
CA PRO A 200 -28.11 12.85 15.66
C PRO A 200 -28.70 13.30 17.01
N ALA A 201 -28.29 14.48 17.47
CA ALA A 201 -28.72 15.05 18.74
C ALA A 201 -30.22 15.39 18.70
N LYS A 202 -31.04 14.68 19.48
CA LYS A 202 -32.50 14.85 19.49
C LYS A 202 -32.88 16.23 20.05
N PRO A 203 -33.64 17.07 19.32
CA PRO A 203 -34.10 18.34 19.88
C PRO A 203 -35.05 18.14 21.06
N GLN A 204 -34.96 19.05 22.03
CA GLN A 204 -35.82 19.03 23.21
C GLN A 204 -37.30 19.15 22.80
N ASN A 205 -38.16 18.32 23.40
CA ASN A 205 -39.61 18.28 23.14
C ASN A 205 -40.00 18.03 21.67
N TRP A 206 -39.10 17.48 20.86
CA TRP A 206 -39.45 17.13 19.49
C TRP A 206 -40.47 15.99 19.44
N ILE A 207 -41.51 16.19 18.63
CA ILE A 207 -42.59 15.23 18.39
C ILE A 207 -42.49 14.76 16.93
N LEU A 208 -42.65 13.46 16.74
CA LEU A 208 -42.68 12.84 15.41
C LEU A 208 -43.74 13.47 14.49
N PRO A 209 -43.39 13.89 13.26
CA PRO A 209 -44.34 14.43 12.29
C PRO A 209 -45.50 13.48 11.96
N SER A 210 -46.70 14.03 11.73
CA SER A 210 -47.92 13.25 11.48
C SER A 210 -47.84 12.37 10.23
N PHE A 211 -47.18 12.84 9.15
CA PHE A 211 -47.01 12.05 7.92
C PHE A 211 -46.21 10.76 8.11
N MET A 212 -45.38 10.68 9.16
CA MET A 212 -44.64 9.47 9.53
C MET A 212 -45.47 8.49 10.36
N GLN A 213 -46.49 8.99 11.07
CA GLN A 213 -47.41 8.21 11.89
C GLN A 213 -48.61 7.68 11.07
N ALA A 214 -48.92 8.36 9.97
CA ALA A 214 -50.00 7.98 9.07
C ALA A 214 -49.75 6.62 8.38
N ASP A 215 -50.85 5.99 7.94
CA ASP A 215 -50.80 4.83 7.05
C ASP A 215 -50.07 5.17 5.74
N PRO A 216 -49.25 4.26 5.17
CA PRO A 216 -48.94 2.90 5.64
C PRO A 216 -47.74 2.79 6.60
N TRP A 217 -47.13 3.92 7.01
CA TRP A 217 -45.84 3.93 7.72
C TRP A 217 -45.95 3.54 9.20
N ARG A 218 -46.97 4.06 9.90
CA ARG A 218 -47.28 3.76 11.33
C ARG A 218 -46.07 3.81 12.26
N LEU A 219 -45.12 4.72 12.02
CA LEU A 219 -43.89 4.79 12.79
C LEU A 219 -44.16 5.36 14.19
N ASN A 220 -43.60 4.72 15.21
CA ASN A 220 -43.69 5.17 16.59
C ASN A 220 -42.53 6.13 16.97
N GLN A 221 -42.54 6.63 18.22
CA GLN A 221 -41.52 7.58 18.73
C GLN A 221 -40.09 7.02 18.82
N ILE A 222 -39.90 5.71 18.62
CA ILE A 222 -38.59 5.05 18.53
C ILE A 222 -38.21 4.86 17.06
N GLU A 223 -39.07 4.24 16.26
CA GLU A 223 -38.79 3.90 14.85
C GLU A 223 -38.74 5.12 13.93
N GLY A 224 -39.54 6.16 14.22
CA GLY A 224 -39.55 7.40 13.45
C GLY A 224 -38.18 8.10 13.43
N PRO A 225 -37.64 8.54 14.59
CA PRO A 225 -36.29 9.12 14.63
C PRO A 225 -35.20 8.16 14.15
N ALA A 226 -35.33 6.85 14.39
CA ALA A 226 -34.42 5.84 13.86
C ALA A 226 -34.41 5.81 12.31
N LEU A 227 -35.57 5.95 11.66
CA LEU A 227 -35.67 6.03 10.21
C LEU A 227 -35.04 7.33 9.67
N ILE A 228 -35.31 8.48 10.30
CA ILE A 228 -34.67 9.75 9.92
C ILE A 228 -33.15 9.61 10.00
N HIS A 229 -32.65 9.00 11.08
CA HIS A 229 -31.23 8.72 11.25
C HIS A 229 -30.67 7.83 10.13
N LEU A 230 -31.31 6.70 9.82
CA LEU A 230 -30.87 5.84 8.71
C LEU A 230 -30.81 6.59 7.38
N LEU A 231 -31.79 7.45 7.10
CA LEU A 231 -31.84 8.25 5.87
C LEU A 231 -30.72 9.29 5.83
N LEU A 232 -30.45 10.00 6.93
CA LEU A 232 -29.33 10.95 7.03
C LEU A 232 -27.97 10.26 6.93
N ASN A 233 -27.83 9.05 7.48
CA ASN A 233 -26.62 8.25 7.37
C ASN A 233 -26.26 7.92 5.91
N THR A 234 -27.24 7.83 5.01
CA THR A 234 -26.95 7.64 3.58
C THR A 234 -26.15 8.80 2.99
N LEU A 235 -26.37 10.03 3.47
CA LEU A 235 -25.61 11.22 3.07
C LEU A 235 -24.31 11.31 3.84
N ARG A 236 -24.35 11.04 5.16
CA ARG A 236 -23.15 11.09 6.01
C ARG A 236 -22.04 10.19 5.50
N ILE A 237 -22.38 8.95 5.19
CA ILE A 237 -21.44 7.93 4.68
C ILE A 237 -20.95 8.27 3.27
N GLN A 238 -21.70 9.07 2.49
CA GLN A 238 -21.27 9.56 1.18
C GLN A 238 -20.33 10.78 1.28
N GLY A 239 -20.09 11.31 2.48
CA GLY A 239 -19.23 12.47 2.71
C GLY A 239 -19.93 13.81 2.48
N ALA A 240 -21.26 13.84 2.34
CA ALA A 240 -22.05 15.06 2.18
C ALA A 240 -22.23 15.79 3.51
N ASN A 241 -21.09 16.19 4.10
CA ASN A 241 -20.97 16.71 5.46
C ASN A 241 -20.25 18.04 5.47
N SER A 242 -20.54 18.85 6.48
CA SER A 242 -19.64 19.87 6.99
C SER A 242 -18.48 19.23 7.76
N TYR A 243 -17.41 20.00 8.00
CA TYR A 243 -16.17 19.51 8.61
C TYR A 243 -15.85 20.28 9.89
N LEU A 244 -15.16 19.64 10.83
CA LEU A 244 -14.50 20.30 11.95
C LEU A 244 -13.58 21.43 11.44
N LEU A 245 -13.45 22.50 12.24
CA LEU A 245 -12.58 23.64 11.96
C LEU A 245 -12.91 24.40 10.65
N ASN A 246 -14.09 24.20 10.07
CA ASN A 246 -14.48 24.79 8.78
C ASN A 246 -14.57 26.33 8.80
N ASP A 247 -14.56 26.95 9.97
CA ASP A 247 -14.39 28.40 10.16
C ASP A 247 -12.94 28.87 9.93
N ARG A 248 -11.96 27.97 10.04
CA ARG A 248 -10.52 28.26 9.93
C ARG A 248 -9.88 27.64 8.70
N VAL A 249 -10.25 26.41 8.35
CA VAL A 249 -9.63 25.63 7.28
C VAL A 249 -10.64 24.71 6.58
N ASP A 250 -10.56 24.65 5.25
CA ASP A 250 -11.37 23.73 4.44
C ASP A 250 -10.73 22.33 4.39
N LEU A 251 -10.99 21.52 5.41
CA LEU A 251 -10.48 20.15 5.50
C LEU A 251 -10.98 19.26 4.35
N SER A 252 -12.09 19.60 3.69
CA SER A 252 -12.67 18.76 2.65
C SER A 252 -11.74 18.55 1.45
N LYS A 253 -10.75 19.44 1.25
CA LYS A 253 -9.76 19.37 0.17
C LYS A 253 -8.48 18.63 0.55
N ASN A 254 -8.33 18.24 1.82
CA ASN A 254 -7.14 17.55 2.29
C ASN A 254 -6.99 16.16 1.62
N GLU A 255 -5.77 15.79 1.26
CA GLU A 255 -5.45 14.52 0.60
C GLU A 255 -5.87 13.29 1.42
N ALA A 256 -5.92 13.41 2.75
CA ALA A 256 -6.39 12.36 3.64
C ALA A 256 -7.84 11.91 3.36
N PHE A 257 -8.64 12.72 2.66
CA PHE A 257 -10.00 12.35 2.24
C PHE A 257 -10.08 11.79 0.82
N ALA A 258 -8.96 11.65 0.09
CA ALA A 258 -8.96 11.06 -1.23
C ALA A 258 -9.63 9.66 -1.24
N PRO A 259 -10.42 9.33 -2.28
CA PRO A 259 -10.71 10.11 -3.49
C PRO A 259 -11.86 11.12 -3.34
N ARG A 260 -12.32 11.37 -2.11
CA ARG A 260 -13.41 12.30 -1.75
C ARG A 260 -12.89 13.62 -1.19
N ASN A 261 -11.71 14.05 -1.60
CA ASN A 261 -11.09 15.32 -1.20
C ASN A 261 -11.70 16.53 -1.94
N LYS A 262 -13.03 16.66 -1.87
CA LYS A 262 -13.81 17.80 -2.34
C LYS A 262 -15.12 17.91 -1.54
N ALA A 263 -15.80 19.05 -1.65
CA ALA A 263 -17.08 19.24 -0.97
C ALA A 263 -18.20 18.40 -1.62
N PHE A 264 -19.07 17.83 -0.79
CA PHE A 264 -20.27 17.12 -1.22
C PHE A 264 -21.52 17.75 -0.60
N PHE A 265 -22.53 17.97 -1.43
CA PHE A 265 -23.78 18.60 -1.09
C PHE A 265 -24.96 17.70 -1.46
N VAL A 266 -26.13 18.06 -0.96
CA VAL A 266 -27.41 17.46 -1.31
C VAL A 266 -28.42 18.55 -1.67
N HIS A 267 -29.22 18.25 -2.68
CA HIS A 267 -30.37 19.05 -3.11
C HIS A 267 -31.60 18.15 -3.24
N LEU A 268 -32.82 18.69 -3.24
CA LEU A 268 -34.05 17.89 -3.31
C LEU A 268 -34.06 16.96 -4.55
N GLN A 269 -33.74 17.52 -5.72
CA GLN A 269 -33.67 16.81 -7.00
C GLN A 269 -32.44 17.24 -7.81
N GLY A 270 -31.96 16.33 -8.65
CA GLY A 270 -30.78 16.54 -9.50
C GLY A 270 -29.49 16.06 -8.85
N ALA A 271 -28.61 15.47 -9.67
CA ALA A 271 -27.27 15.09 -9.26
C ALA A 271 -26.29 15.71 -10.25
N LYS A 272 -25.20 16.26 -9.73
CA LYS A 272 -24.20 16.98 -10.53
C LYS A 272 -22.82 16.73 -9.94
N ALA A 273 -21.84 16.39 -10.76
CA ALA A 273 -20.45 16.26 -10.34
C ALA A 273 -19.61 17.24 -11.15
N VAL A 274 -18.96 18.17 -10.45
CA VAL A 274 -17.96 19.08 -11.03
C VAL A 274 -16.62 18.85 -10.35
N LYS A 275 -15.59 19.59 -10.80
CA LYS A 275 -14.23 19.46 -10.28
C LYS A 275 -14.16 19.89 -8.81
N GLU A 276 -14.80 21.00 -8.45
CA GLU A 276 -14.71 21.61 -7.12
C GLU A 276 -15.60 20.94 -6.06
N TYR A 277 -16.75 20.41 -6.46
CA TYR A 277 -17.71 19.78 -5.54
C TYR A 277 -18.65 18.81 -6.27
N SER A 278 -19.49 18.10 -5.52
CA SER A 278 -20.55 17.25 -6.08
C SER A 278 -21.86 17.39 -5.32
N ILE A 279 -22.97 17.26 -6.04
CA ILE A 279 -24.33 17.37 -5.53
C ILE A 279 -25.01 16.01 -5.72
N TYR A 280 -25.54 15.47 -4.64
CA TYR A 280 -26.45 14.33 -4.66
C TYR A 280 -27.91 14.78 -4.66
N GLY A 281 -28.77 14.04 -5.35
CA GLY A 281 -30.21 14.21 -5.24
C GLY A 281 -30.73 13.47 -4.01
N TRP A 282 -31.48 14.16 -3.15
CA TRP A 282 -32.24 13.52 -2.08
C TRP A 282 -33.23 12.51 -2.66
N LEU A 283 -33.98 12.94 -3.68
CA LEU A 283 -34.81 12.10 -4.54
C LEU A 283 -34.01 11.57 -5.74
N PRO A 284 -34.35 10.38 -6.27
CA PRO A 284 -33.82 9.91 -7.55
C PRO A 284 -34.19 10.84 -8.71
N ALA A 285 -33.25 11.03 -9.64
CA ALA A 285 -33.38 11.95 -10.77
C ALA A 285 -34.51 11.59 -11.74
N GLN A 286 -34.84 10.30 -11.89
CA GLN A 286 -35.95 9.79 -12.69
C GLN A 286 -36.64 8.67 -11.93
N GLU A 287 -37.92 8.43 -12.20
CA GLU A 287 -38.72 7.40 -11.49
C GLU A 287 -38.16 5.98 -11.65
N ARG A 288 -37.53 5.67 -12.79
CA ARG A 288 -36.88 4.37 -13.03
C ARG A 288 -35.64 4.12 -12.16
N PHE A 289 -35.04 5.17 -11.57
CA PHE A 289 -33.84 5.05 -10.76
C PHE A 289 -34.18 5.00 -9.28
N SER A 290 -33.38 4.26 -8.51
CA SER A 290 -33.48 4.17 -7.06
C SER A 290 -32.17 4.64 -6.42
N ASN A 291 -32.26 5.22 -5.23
CA ASN A 291 -31.12 5.49 -4.37
C ASN A 291 -31.29 4.77 -3.03
N ALA A 292 -30.30 4.80 -2.15
CA ALA A 292 -30.35 4.05 -0.90
C ALA A 292 -31.50 4.44 0.02
N ARG A 293 -31.89 5.71 0.03
CA ARG A 293 -33.03 6.23 0.80
C ARG A 293 -34.35 5.64 0.29
N MET A 294 -34.53 5.70 -1.03
CA MET A 294 -35.69 5.15 -1.73
C MET A 294 -35.85 3.65 -1.50
N GLU A 295 -34.73 2.92 -1.59
CA GLU A 295 -34.74 1.47 -1.40
C GLU A 295 -35.03 1.07 0.05
N LEU A 296 -34.51 1.82 1.04
CA LEU A 296 -34.82 1.59 2.45
C LEU A 296 -36.32 1.71 2.72
N LEU A 297 -36.98 2.75 2.19
CA LEU A 297 -38.42 2.93 2.35
C LEU A 297 -39.23 1.85 1.63
N ARG A 298 -38.81 1.45 0.43
CA ARG A 298 -39.45 0.33 -0.29
C ARG A 298 -39.36 -0.98 0.50
N LYS A 299 -38.25 -1.21 1.22
CA LYS A 299 -38.13 -2.38 2.12
C LYS A 299 -39.13 -2.33 3.28
N LEU A 300 -39.37 -1.15 3.87
CA LEU A 300 -40.40 -1.00 4.91
C LEU A 300 -41.81 -1.32 4.37
N LEU A 301 -42.10 -0.91 3.13
CA LEU A 301 -43.39 -1.13 2.51
C LEU A 301 -43.61 -2.55 1.96
N ARG A 302 -42.59 -3.42 1.90
CA ARG A 302 -42.71 -4.75 1.28
C ARG A 302 -43.78 -5.65 1.88
N ASN A 303 -44.04 -5.52 3.18
CA ASN A 303 -45.06 -6.30 3.87
C ASN A 303 -46.44 -5.63 3.83
N SER A 304 -46.54 -4.45 3.22
CA SER A 304 -47.82 -3.80 2.94
C SER A 304 -48.47 -4.49 1.74
N LYS A 305 -49.80 -4.58 1.71
CA LYS A 305 -50.56 -5.15 0.58
C LYS A 305 -50.55 -4.26 -0.68
N LEU A 306 -49.53 -3.41 -0.84
CA LEU A 306 -49.44 -2.37 -1.86
C LEU A 306 -48.75 -2.89 -3.13
N GLY A 307 -49.15 -2.36 -4.28
CA GLY A 307 -48.45 -2.60 -5.54
C GLY A 307 -47.04 -1.98 -5.54
N ASN A 308 -46.13 -2.47 -6.38
CA ASN A 308 -44.76 -1.96 -6.44
C ASN A 308 -44.68 -0.48 -6.88
N ASP A 309 -45.54 -0.07 -7.82
CA ASP A 309 -45.59 1.32 -8.31
C ASP A 309 -46.18 2.26 -7.24
N GLU A 310 -47.22 1.82 -6.54
CA GLU A 310 -47.83 2.54 -5.43
C GLU A 310 -46.83 2.71 -4.27
N ALA A 311 -46.12 1.65 -3.88
CA ALA A 311 -45.07 1.72 -2.86
C ALA A 311 -43.92 2.67 -3.27
N THR A 312 -43.58 2.72 -4.56
CA THR A 312 -42.57 3.63 -5.10
C THR A 312 -43.06 5.08 -5.06
N SER A 313 -44.31 5.35 -5.40
CA SER A 313 -44.90 6.68 -5.29
C SER A 313 -44.93 7.17 -3.84
N LEU A 314 -45.43 6.34 -2.92
CA LEU A 314 -45.50 6.66 -1.48
C LEU A 314 -44.12 6.93 -0.87
N ALA A 315 -43.13 6.09 -1.18
CA ALA A 315 -41.76 6.32 -0.68
C ALA A 315 -41.14 7.62 -1.24
N ARG A 316 -41.48 8.02 -2.48
CA ARG A 316 -40.99 9.26 -3.09
C ARG A 316 -41.65 10.46 -2.41
N GLN A 317 -42.96 10.37 -2.17
CA GLN A 317 -43.71 11.38 -1.42
C GLN A 317 -43.16 11.54 -0.01
N PHE A 318 -42.95 10.44 0.72
CA PHE A 318 -42.35 10.47 2.07
C PHE A 318 -41.01 11.18 2.11
N LEU A 319 -40.11 10.91 1.14
CA LEU A 319 -38.83 11.62 1.05
C LEU A 319 -39.02 13.11 0.76
N SER A 320 -39.97 13.48 -0.09
CA SER A 320 -40.30 14.88 -0.37
C SER A 320 -40.81 15.60 0.88
N ASP A 321 -41.74 15.00 1.60
CA ASP A 321 -42.32 15.56 2.83
C ASP A 321 -41.27 15.68 3.93
N LEU A 322 -40.43 14.66 4.10
CA LEU A 322 -39.32 14.70 5.04
C LEU A 322 -38.29 15.76 4.66
N TRP A 323 -37.98 15.94 3.37
CA TRP A 323 -37.07 17.00 2.94
C TRP A 323 -37.61 18.39 3.27
N ASN A 324 -38.88 18.65 2.95
CA ASN A 324 -39.54 19.91 3.30
C ASN A 324 -39.51 20.13 4.81
N TYR A 325 -39.78 19.09 5.60
CA TYR A 325 -39.66 19.14 7.04
C TYR A 325 -38.22 19.39 7.53
N LEU A 326 -37.20 18.82 6.90
CA LEU A 326 -35.79 19.02 7.28
C LEU A 326 -35.24 20.39 6.86
N THR A 327 -35.88 21.09 5.92
CA THR A 327 -35.36 22.36 5.36
C THR A 327 -36.20 23.58 5.73
N GLN A 328 -37.43 23.40 6.20
CA GLN A 328 -38.29 24.51 6.63
C GLN A 328 -37.77 25.21 7.89
N ALA A 329 -37.94 26.54 7.94
CA ALA A 329 -37.43 27.37 9.03
C ALA A 329 -38.05 27.08 10.41
N SER A 330 -39.28 26.57 10.44
CA SER A 330 -40.04 26.22 11.64
C SER A 330 -39.65 24.85 12.22
N SER A 331 -38.91 24.02 11.47
CA SER A 331 -38.56 22.68 11.92
C SER A 331 -37.40 22.72 12.91
N PRO A 332 -37.51 22.03 14.05
CA PRO A 332 -36.39 21.87 14.96
C PRO A 332 -35.27 20.99 14.38
N LEU A 333 -35.56 20.18 13.33
CA LEU A 333 -34.55 19.36 12.66
C LEU A 333 -33.75 20.12 11.59
N LYS A 334 -34.07 21.39 11.31
CA LYS A 334 -33.36 22.17 10.28
C LYS A 334 -31.86 22.25 10.52
N TYR A 335 -31.44 22.24 11.77
CA TYR A 335 -30.03 22.32 12.16
C TYR A 335 -29.24 21.06 11.82
N TYR A 336 -29.89 19.94 11.50
CA TYR A 336 -29.18 18.75 11.02
C TYR A 336 -28.54 18.97 9.65
N LEU A 337 -28.98 20.01 8.92
CA LEU A 337 -28.46 20.40 7.62
C LEU A 337 -27.90 21.81 7.68
N SER A 338 -26.61 21.95 7.40
CA SER A 338 -26.03 23.27 7.11
C SER A 338 -26.37 23.65 5.67
N THR A 339 -26.60 24.95 5.45
CA THR A 339 -27.06 25.50 4.17
C THR A 339 -25.97 26.39 3.57
N GLU A 340 -25.72 26.26 2.26
CA GLU A 340 -24.76 27.08 1.52
C GLU A 340 -25.29 27.41 0.12
N THR A 341 -25.19 28.66 -0.30
CA THR A 341 -25.61 29.10 -1.64
C THR A 341 -24.44 29.01 -2.62
N LYS A 342 -24.60 28.25 -3.71
CA LYS A 342 -23.58 28.07 -4.76
C LYS A 342 -24.04 28.64 -6.10
N GLY A 343 -23.88 29.94 -6.31
CA GLY A 343 -24.04 30.59 -7.63
C GLY A 343 -25.29 30.12 -8.39
N ARG A 344 -25.08 29.49 -9.57
CA ARG A 344 -26.15 28.98 -10.44
C ARG A 344 -26.85 27.72 -9.92
N ASP A 345 -26.25 27.01 -8.97
CA ASP A 345 -26.79 25.77 -8.40
C ASP A 345 -27.69 26.02 -7.17
N GLY A 346 -27.85 27.30 -6.78
CA GLY A 346 -28.83 27.72 -5.78
C GLY A 346 -28.46 27.32 -4.36
N VAL A 347 -29.48 27.06 -3.55
CA VAL A 347 -29.36 26.69 -2.13
C VAL A 347 -29.06 25.20 -2.02
N LEU A 348 -27.91 24.87 -1.45
CA LEU A 348 -27.47 23.49 -1.25
C LEU A 348 -27.36 23.19 0.24
N HIS A 349 -27.52 21.91 0.59
CA HIS A 349 -27.44 21.45 1.97
C HIS A 349 -26.35 20.41 2.14
N ARG A 350 -25.89 20.20 3.37
CA ARG A 350 -25.03 19.08 3.77
C ARG A 350 -25.26 18.78 5.25
N ILE A 351 -24.92 17.56 5.68
CA ILE A 351 -25.03 17.16 7.08
C ILE A 351 -24.21 18.11 7.95
N ASP A 352 -24.83 18.65 8.99
CA ASP A 352 -24.14 19.44 9.99
C ASP A 352 -23.49 18.51 11.01
N TYR A 353 -22.15 18.47 11.05
CA TYR A 353 -21.40 17.61 11.97
C TYR A 353 -21.65 18.01 13.43
N GLN A 354 -22.03 19.27 13.68
CA GLN A 354 -22.25 19.78 15.03
C GLN A 354 -23.50 19.18 15.67
N MET A 355 -24.41 18.59 14.88
CA MET A 355 -25.62 17.96 15.39
C MET A 355 -25.49 16.45 15.63
N TRP A 356 -24.26 15.94 15.74
CA TRP A 356 -23.99 14.51 15.98
C TRP A 356 -23.24 14.29 17.28
N GLU A 357 -23.77 13.40 18.10
CA GLU A 357 -23.21 12.91 19.35
C GLU A 357 -22.41 11.62 19.09
N LEU A 358 -21.32 11.45 19.83
CA LEU A 358 -20.49 10.26 19.88
C LEU A 358 -20.94 9.41 21.06
N VAL A 359 -21.55 8.27 20.77
CA VAL A 359 -22.06 7.34 21.80
C VAL A 359 -21.16 6.10 21.82
N PRO A 360 -20.41 5.84 22.91
CA PRO A 360 -19.61 4.63 23.04
C PRO A 360 -20.48 3.36 23.01
N GLY A 361 -19.96 2.31 22.36
CA GLY A 361 -20.60 1.00 22.27
C GLY A 361 -20.37 0.09 23.49
N LEU A 362 -19.64 0.55 24.51
CA LEU A 362 -19.33 -0.17 25.74
C LEU A 362 -19.74 0.69 26.95
N GLY A 363 -20.53 0.15 27.88
CA GLY A 363 -21.08 0.86 29.04
C GLY A 363 -22.50 0.41 29.43
N THR A 364 -22.96 0.75 30.65
CA THR A 364 -24.31 0.40 31.15
C THR A 364 -25.45 1.13 30.43
N SER A 365 -25.13 2.19 29.69
CA SER A 365 -26.06 3.00 28.88
C SER A 365 -25.88 2.80 27.36
N SER A 366 -25.12 1.78 26.95
CA SER A 366 -24.77 1.57 25.53
C SER A 366 -25.98 1.25 24.66
N PRO A 367 -25.96 1.70 23.38
CA PRO A 367 -27.02 1.36 22.45
C PRO A 367 -27.05 -0.16 22.26
N GLN A 368 -28.26 -0.72 22.21
CA GLN A 368 -28.41 -2.09 21.71
C GLN A 368 -27.88 -2.13 20.28
N TRP A 369 -27.08 -3.13 19.95
CA TRP A 369 -26.54 -3.30 18.61
C TRP A 369 -27.25 -4.47 17.92
N TRP A 370 -27.32 -4.38 16.59
CA TRP A 370 -27.92 -5.39 15.73
C TRP A 370 -26.94 -5.83 14.64
N ILE A 371 -27.11 -7.05 14.17
CA ILE A 371 -26.35 -7.64 13.07
C ILE A 371 -27.29 -8.23 12.02
N CYS A 372 -26.98 -8.00 10.76
CA CYS A 372 -27.73 -8.60 9.67
C CYS A 372 -27.35 -10.06 9.47
N GLU A 373 -28.33 -10.97 9.52
CA GLU A 373 -28.14 -12.41 9.33
C GLU A 373 -27.58 -12.80 7.95
N ARG A 374 -27.67 -11.92 6.94
CA ARG A 374 -27.17 -12.17 5.58
C ARG A 374 -25.84 -11.50 5.27
N CYS A 375 -25.73 -10.19 5.51
CA CYS A 375 -24.54 -9.42 5.13
C CYS A 375 -23.57 -9.15 6.28
N GLN A 376 -23.94 -9.55 7.50
CA GLN A 376 -23.19 -9.35 8.75
C GLN A 376 -22.85 -7.88 9.05
N ASN A 377 -23.57 -6.94 8.44
CA ASN A 377 -23.41 -5.54 8.77
C ASN A 377 -23.94 -5.27 10.18
N ILE A 378 -23.11 -4.69 11.02
CA ILE A 378 -23.48 -4.22 12.36
C ILE A 378 -24.16 -2.84 12.25
N SER A 379 -25.20 -2.63 13.05
CA SER A 379 -25.97 -1.39 13.10
C SER A 379 -26.38 -1.09 14.54
N ALA A 380 -26.21 0.15 14.99
CA ALA A 380 -26.79 0.65 16.25
C ALA A 380 -28.21 1.21 16.04
N ILE A 381 -28.80 0.99 14.86
CA ILE A 381 -30.13 1.48 14.51
C ILE A 381 -30.93 0.32 13.93
N ASN A 382 -32.16 0.16 14.42
CA ASN A 382 -33.11 -0.84 13.94
C ASN A 382 -34.47 -0.19 13.67
N VAL A 383 -35.03 -0.48 12.50
CA VAL A 383 -36.40 -0.12 12.11
C VAL A 383 -37.01 -1.37 11.48
N ALA A 384 -38.09 -1.89 12.04
CA ALA A 384 -38.77 -3.10 11.53
C ALA A 384 -37.84 -4.29 11.17
N HIS A 385 -36.70 -4.46 11.84
CA HIS A 385 -35.69 -5.50 11.58
C HIS A 385 -35.11 -5.50 10.16
N ILE A 386 -35.14 -4.38 9.42
CA ILE A 386 -34.62 -4.33 8.06
C ILE A 386 -33.12 -3.99 8.01
N CYS A 387 -32.38 -4.64 7.12
CA CYS A 387 -30.98 -4.30 6.88
C CYS A 387 -30.85 -2.97 6.10
N PRO A 388 -30.06 -1.99 6.59
CA PRO A 388 -29.87 -0.69 5.93
C PRO A 388 -28.93 -0.74 4.73
N VAL A 389 -28.25 -1.86 4.49
CA VAL A 389 -27.34 -2.01 3.34
C VAL A 389 -28.14 -2.05 2.03
N TYR A 390 -27.73 -1.25 1.05
CA TYR A 390 -28.30 -1.21 -0.29
C TYR A 390 -28.35 -2.62 -0.91
N GLY A 391 -29.50 -3.04 -1.44
CA GLY A 391 -29.71 -4.36 -2.04
C GLY A 391 -29.88 -5.53 -1.08
N CYS A 392 -29.50 -5.39 0.20
CA CYS A 392 -29.54 -6.52 1.14
C CYS A 392 -30.94 -6.76 1.71
N GLU A 393 -31.46 -7.98 1.57
CA GLU A 393 -32.79 -8.37 2.08
C GLU A 393 -32.73 -9.16 3.41
N GLY A 394 -31.57 -9.16 4.07
CA GLY A 394 -31.44 -9.83 5.37
C GLY A 394 -32.14 -9.07 6.49
N LYS A 395 -32.47 -9.79 7.57
CA LYS A 395 -33.05 -9.21 8.78
C LYS A 395 -32.00 -8.90 9.83
N LEU A 396 -32.23 -7.83 10.57
CA LEU A 396 -31.44 -7.45 11.74
C LEU A 396 -31.88 -8.28 12.95
N GLN A 397 -30.91 -8.96 13.56
CA GLN A 397 -31.05 -9.71 14.80
C GLN A 397 -30.26 -9.01 15.90
N SER A 398 -30.60 -9.24 17.18
CA SER A 398 -29.81 -8.72 18.28
C SER A 398 -28.38 -9.24 18.18
N LEU A 399 -27.40 -8.35 18.30
CA LEU A 399 -25.99 -8.72 18.27
C LEU A 399 -25.60 -9.57 19.49
N ASP A 400 -26.34 -9.48 20.60
CA ASP A 400 -26.12 -10.32 21.79
C ASP A 400 -26.23 -11.83 21.48
N VAL A 401 -27.10 -12.19 20.53
CA VAL A 401 -27.29 -13.57 20.07
C VAL A 401 -26.07 -14.06 19.27
N GLN A 402 -25.31 -13.14 18.67
CA GLN A 402 -24.13 -13.43 17.86
C GLN A 402 -22.85 -12.87 18.49
N ARG A 403 -22.79 -12.76 19.83
CA ARG A 403 -21.70 -12.14 20.60
C ARG A 403 -20.31 -12.67 20.21
N ARG A 404 -20.20 -13.96 19.91
CA ARG A 404 -18.97 -14.60 19.44
C ARG A 404 -18.32 -13.91 18.24
N ILE A 405 -19.12 -13.37 17.31
CA ILE A 405 -18.62 -12.64 16.14
C ILE A 405 -17.87 -11.37 16.54
N LEU A 406 -18.24 -10.74 17.65
CA LEU A 406 -17.52 -9.58 18.18
C LEU A 406 -16.25 -9.98 18.92
N GLU A 407 -16.31 -11.06 19.70
CA GLU A 407 -15.18 -11.57 20.48
C GLU A 407 -14.06 -12.11 19.59
N GLU A 408 -14.38 -12.58 18.38
CA GLU A 408 -13.40 -13.02 17.38
C GLU A 408 -13.01 -11.90 16.38
N ASN A 409 -13.51 -10.66 16.56
CA ASN A 409 -13.25 -9.57 15.63
C ASN A 409 -11.90 -8.90 15.90
N LEU A 410 -10.91 -9.26 15.08
CA LEU A 410 -9.55 -8.70 15.13
C LEU A 410 -9.48 -7.17 15.25
N TYR A 411 -10.27 -6.43 14.45
CA TYR A 411 -10.19 -4.97 14.47
C TYR A 411 -10.77 -4.39 15.76
N ARG A 412 -11.82 -5.00 16.29
CA ARG A 412 -12.40 -4.62 17.58
C ARG A 412 -11.37 -4.79 18.70
N ASP A 413 -10.62 -5.90 18.70
CA ASP A 413 -9.56 -6.14 19.68
C ASP A 413 -8.43 -5.13 19.54
N ILE A 414 -7.94 -4.89 18.30
CA ILE A 414 -6.88 -3.92 18.03
C ILE A 414 -7.26 -2.51 18.53
N TYR A 415 -8.52 -2.09 18.40
CA TYR A 415 -8.96 -0.75 18.80
C TYR A 415 -9.21 -0.61 20.30
N ASN A 416 -9.49 -1.70 21.00
CA ASN A 416 -9.73 -1.70 22.44
C ASN A 416 -8.50 -2.03 23.29
N GLN A 417 -7.49 -2.69 22.73
CA GLN A 417 -6.36 -3.23 23.48
C GLN A 417 -5.02 -2.64 23.02
N GLY A 418 -4.07 -2.56 23.95
CA GLY A 418 -2.70 -2.10 23.73
C GLY A 418 -2.52 -0.59 23.91
N GLU A 419 -1.27 -0.16 23.98
CA GLU A 419 -0.93 1.26 24.12
C GLU A 419 -0.82 1.94 22.75
N PRO A 420 -1.10 3.25 22.66
CA PRO A 420 -0.95 3.98 21.42
C PRO A 420 0.53 4.29 21.14
N ILE A 421 1.27 3.30 20.63
CA ILE A 421 2.70 3.41 20.34
C ILE A 421 2.90 3.79 18.85
N PRO A 422 3.54 4.93 18.54
CA PRO A 422 3.78 5.35 17.16
C PRO A 422 4.89 4.51 16.50
N LEU A 423 4.81 4.39 15.18
CA LEU A 423 5.71 3.58 14.36
C LEU A 423 6.02 4.35 13.08
N ALA A 424 7.30 4.41 12.73
CA ALA A 424 7.81 5.01 11.50
C ALA A 424 8.57 3.94 10.73
N ALA A 425 8.09 3.60 9.53
CA ALA A 425 8.62 2.49 8.74
C ALA A 425 9.14 2.94 7.38
N GLU A 426 10.35 2.51 7.06
CA GLU A 426 10.96 2.77 5.75
C GLU A 426 11.49 1.51 5.09
N GLU A 427 11.68 1.57 3.78
CA GLU A 427 12.32 0.49 3.05
C GLU A 427 13.84 0.62 3.03
N HIS A 428 14.54 -0.51 3.08
CA HIS A 428 15.98 -0.56 2.87
C HIS A 428 16.32 -1.66 1.86
N THR A 429 16.23 -1.30 0.59
CA THR A 429 16.51 -2.19 -0.55
C THR A 429 17.69 -1.65 -1.37
N ALA A 430 18.21 -2.46 -2.30
CA ALA A 430 19.25 -2.01 -3.22
C ALA A 430 18.70 -1.09 -4.33
N GLN A 431 17.45 -0.62 -4.21
CA GLN A 431 16.85 0.34 -5.14
C GLN A 431 17.22 1.78 -4.78
N TRP A 432 17.63 2.04 -3.53
CA TRP A 432 18.13 3.34 -3.13
C TRP A 432 19.53 3.61 -3.68
N ILE A 433 19.79 4.85 -4.07
CA ILE A 433 21.16 5.33 -4.26
C ILE A 433 21.93 5.29 -2.94
N THR A 434 23.26 5.13 -3.02
CA THR A 434 24.13 4.95 -1.83
C THR A 434 23.93 6.02 -0.75
N GLN A 435 23.78 7.29 -1.16
CA GLN A 435 23.59 8.41 -0.23
C GLN A 435 22.26 8.30 0.52
N GLN A 436 21.18 7.91 -0.16
CA GLN A 436 19.86 7.78 0.43
C GLN A 436 19.77 6.54 1.34
N ALA A 437 20.36 5.41 0.91
CA ALA A 437 20.47 4.22 1.75
C ALA A 437 21.21 4.52 3.06
N ALA A 438 22.32 5.26 2.99
CA ALA A 438 23.08 5.68 4.17
C ALA A 438 22.26 6.61 5.08
N LYS A 439 21.47 7.53 4.51
CA LYS A 439 20.57 8.41 5.27
C LYS A 439 19.52 7.60 6.04
N ILE A 440 18.80 6.71 5.37
CA ILE A 440 17.77 5.85 5.98
C ILE A 440 18.38 4.97 7.08
N GLN A 441 19.56 4.39 6.82
CA GLN A 441 20.29 3.61 7.80
C GLN A 441 20.64 4.44 9.06
N ASN A 442 21.14 5.66 8.88
CA ASN A 442 21.48 6.53 10.01
C ASN A 442 20.24 6.94 10.81
N GLN A 443 19.12 7.23 10.13
CA GLN A 443 17.84 7.53 10.76
C GLN A 443 17.28 6.33 11.54
N PHE A 444 17.54 5.11 11.06
CA PHE A 444 17.19 3.90 11.82
C PHE A 444 18.08 3.71 13.05
N ILE A 445 19.38 3.98 12.93
CA ILE A 445 20.31 3.89 14.06
C ILE A 445 19.98 4.94 15.12
N SER A 446 19.66 6.19 14.73
CA SER A 446 19.25 7.26 15.65
C SER A 446 17.89 6.98 16.30
N GLY A 447 16.99 6.27 15.61
CA GLY A 447 15.65 5.91 16.08
C GLY A 447 14.53 6.74 15.43
N GLU A 448 14.85 7.74 14.60
CA GLU A 448 13.89 8.51 13.80
C GLU A 448 13.00 7.59 12.95
N ILE A 449 13.62 6.54 12.38
CA ILE A 449 12.93 5.40 11.79
C ILE A 449 13.10 4.25 12.77
N ASN A 450 12.02 3.53 13.05
CA ASN A 450 12.03 2.52 14.09
C ASN A 450 11.60 1.13 13.58
N VAL A 451 11.18 1.06 12.32
CA VAL A 451 11.00 -0.19 11.58
C VAL A 451 11.63 -0.10 10.20
N LEU A 452 12.45 -1.08 9.83
CA LEU A 452 12.92 -1.21 8.44
C LEU A 452 12.35 -2.45 7.76
N SER A 453 11.82 -2.25 6.56
CA SER A 453 11.46 -3.31 5.64
C SER A 453 12.61 -3.55 4.67
N CYS A 454 13.36 -4.63 4.89
CA CYS A 454 14.62 -4.92 4.23
C CYS A 454 14.50 -6.08 3.22
N SER A 455 15.31 -5.98 2.17
CA SER A 455 15.67 -7.14 1.35
C SER A 455 16.94 -7.83 1.88
N THR A 456 17.61 -8.63 1.04
CA THR A 456 18.90 -9.26 1.38
C THR A 456 20.03 -8.24 1.67
N THR A 457 19.80 -6.97 1.37
CA THR A 457 20.72 -5.83 1.62
C THR A 457 21.13 -5.67 3.07
N PHE A 458 20.30 -6.06 4.03
CA PHE A 458 20.58 -5.94 5.46
C PHE A 458 21.02 -7.27 6.10
N GLU A 459 21.17 -8.34 5.32
CA GLU A 459 21.66 -9.63 5.81
C GLU A 459 23.12 -9.60 6.23
N LEU A 460 23.96 -8.82 5.54
CA LEU A 460 25.41 -8.81 5.72
C LEU A 460 25.95 -7.42 6.06
N GLY A 461 26.85 -7.34 7.04
CA GLY A 461 27.86 -6.28 7.14
C GLY A 461 27.48 -4.94 7.78
N VAL A 462 26.25 -4.75 8.28
CA VAL A 462 25.86 -3.48 8.94
C VAL A 462 25.59 -3.71 10.42
N ASP A 463 26.22 -2.93 11.30
CA ASP A 463 25.86 -2.88 12.71
C ASP A 463 24.74 -1.86 12.92
N VAL A 464 23.58 -2.36 13.33
CA VAL A 464 22.34 -1.58 13.49
C VAL A 464 21.96 -1.44 14.96
N GLY A 465 22.88 -1.78 15.86
CA GLY A 465 22.67 -1.71 17.29
C GLY A 465 21.73 -2.80 17.83
N ASP A 466 21.07 -2.49 18.94
CA ASP A 466 20.32 -3.46 19.73
C ASP A 466 18.91 -3.67 19.14
N LEU A 467 18.74 -4.77 18.40
CA LEU A 467 17.45 -5.23 17.93
C LEU A 467 16.93 -6.36 18.80
N GLN A 468 15.65 -6.31 19.14
CA GLN A 468 15.00 -7.32 19.97
C GLN A 468 14.05 -8.19 19.18
N ALA A 469 13.48 -7.67 18.09
CA ALA A 469 12.54 -8.37 17.24
C ALA A 469 12.94 -8.32 15.76
N VAL A 470 12.86 -9.48 15.09
CA VAL A 470 13.00 -9.62 13.64
C VAL A 470 11.79 -10.39 13.12
N ILE A 471 11.20 -9.91 12.03
CA ILE A 471 10.12 -10.58 11.31
C ILE A 471 10.65 -11.01 9.94
N LEU A 472 10.44 -12.27 9.61
CA LEU A 472 10.69 -12.84 8.30
C LEU A 472 9.34 -13.03 7.60
N ARG A 473 9.09 -12.27 6.54
CA ARG A 473 7.80 -12.24 5.82
C ARG A 473 7.56 -13.45 4.91
N ASN A 474 8.59 -14.25 4.75
CA ASN A 474 8.61 -15.54 4.08
C ASN A 474 9.70 -16.38 4.72
N VAL A 475 9.63 -17.70 4.54
CA VAL A 475 10.71 -18.59 4.94
C VAL A 475 11.95 -18.26 4.08
N PRO A 476 13.13 -17.95 4.67
CA PRO A 476 14.33 -17.65 3.89
C PRO A 476 14.76 -18.79 2.96
N PRO A 477 15.51 -18.52 1.88
CA PRO A 477 15.86 -19.54 0.89
C PRO A 477 16.76 -20.65 1.44
N THR A 478 17.66 -20.31 2.36
CA THR A 478 18.61 -21.25 2.98
C THR A 478 18.74 -21.00 4.48
N THR A 479 19.21 -22.02 5.21
CA THR A 479 19.56 -21.91 6.63
C THR A 479 20.58 -20.79 6.89
N ALA A 480 21.53 -20.57 5.98
CA ALA A 480 22.51 -19.50 6.13
C ALA A 480 21.82 -18.12 6.14
N ASN A 481 20.86 -17.89 5.23
CA ASN A 481 20.08 -16.65 5.21
C ASN A 481 19.24 -16.50 6.48
N TYR A 482 18.60 -17.60 6.93
CA TYR A 482 17.82 -17.59 8.17
C TYR A 482 18.68 -17.18 9.37
N VAL A 483 19.82 -17.83 9.59
CA VAL A 483 20.72 -17.54 10.71
C VAL A 483 21.27 -16.11 10.63
N GLN A 484 21.61 -15.62 9.44
CA GLN A 484 22.08 -14.23 9.26
C GLN A 484 21.00 -13.19 9.59
N ARG A 485 19.75 -13.41 9.16
CA ARG A 485 18.63 -12.51 9.45
C ARG A 485 18.20 -12.60 10.91
N ALA A 486 18.05 -13.80 11.44
CA ALA A 486 17.67 -14.06 12.82
C ALA A 486 18.72 -13.51 13.80
N GLY A 487 20.00 -13.68 13.49
CA GLY A 487 21.14 -13.15 14.26
C GLY A 487 21.27 -11.62 14.24
N ARG A 488 20.35 -10.90 13.57
CA ARG A 488 20.20 -9.45 13.74
C ARG A 488 19.54 -9.09 15.07
N ALA A 489 18.66 -9.95 15.59
CA ALA A 489 18.10 -9.78 16.93
C ALA A 489 19.03 -10.38 18.00
N GLY A 490 18.99 -9.83 19.21
CA GLY A 490 19.61 -10.42 20.40
C GLY A 490 21.13 -10.35 20.46
N ARG A 491 21.73 -9.25 20.00
CA ARG A 491 23.19 -9.05 20.07
C ARG A 491 23.74 -8.86 21.49
N ARG A 492 22.89 -8.66 22.51
CA ARG A 492 23.31 -8.51 23.93
C ARG A 492 22.74 -9.62 24.82
N ALA A 493 23.50 -9.99 25.85
CA ALA A 493 23.26 -11.13 26.73
C ALA A 493 22.02 -11.01 27.65
N ASP A 494 21.39 -9.84 27.73
CA ASP A 494 20.39 -9.48 28.73
C ASP A 494 18.99 -9.24 28.13
N SER A 495 18.74 -9.68 26.90
CA SER A 495 17.44 -9.58 26.23
C SER A 495 17.24 -10.75 25.27
N ALA A 496 16.15 -11.49 25.43
CA ALA A 496 15.78 -12.56 24.51
C ALA A 496 15.40 -11.97 23.13
N ALA A 497 16.08 -12.42 22.07
CA ALA A 497 15.65 -12.16 20.70
C ALA A 497 14.35 -12.89 20.40
N PHE A 498 13.40 -12.20 19.77
CA PHE A 498 12.22 -12.82 19.19
C PHE A 498 12.28 -12.76 17.66
N VAL A 499 12.24 -13.93 17.02
CA VAL A 499 12.25 -14.05 15.56
C VAL A 499 10.94 -14.68 15.11
N LEU A 500 10.11 -13.91 14.40
CA LEU A 500 8.84 -14.37 13.86
C LEU A 500 9.00 -14.71 12.37
N THR A 501 8.64 -15.93 11.96
CA THR A 501 8.64 -16.31 10.54
C THR A 501 7.23 -16.56 10.05
N PHE A 502 6.79 -15.81 9.05
CA PHE A 502 5.53 -16.03 8.35
C PHE A 502 5.74 -16.94 7.14
N ALA A 503 5.23 -18.16 7.21
CA ALA A 503 5.30 -19.11 6.09
C ALA A 503 4.17 -18.85 5.08
N GLN A 504 4.55 -18.55 3.84
CA GLN A 504 3.60 -18.35 2.75
C GLN A 504 3.11 -19.70 2.19
N ARG A 505 2.05 -19.68 1.37
CA ARG A 505 1.58 -20.88 0.65
C ARG A 505 2.45 -21.22 -0.57
N ARG A 506 3.75 -21.37 -0.35
CA ARG A 506 4.76 -21.82 -1.33
C ARG A 506 5.27 -23.19 -0.90
N SER A 507 5.66 -24.03 -1.85
CA SER A 507 6.17 -25.39 -1.55
C SER A 507 7.34 -25.35 -0.56
N HIS A 508 8.28 -24.43 -0.78
CA HIS A 508 9.41 -24.18 0.12
C HIS A 508 8.97 -23.84 1.54
N ASP A 509 8.19 -22.76 1.70
CA ASP A 509 7.69 -22.29 3.00
C ASP A 509 6.88 -23.37 3.73
N LEU A 510 6.00 -24.10 3.03
CA LEU A 510 5.18 -25.16 3.63
C LEU A 510 6.03 -26.35 4.11
N THR A 511 7.11 -26.69 3.40
CA THR A 511 8.03 -27.76 3.81
C THR A 511 8.71 -27.42 5.14
N TYR A 512 9.13 -26.17 5.30
CA TYR A 512 9.76 -25.70 6.55
C TYR A 512 8.74 -25.30 7.61
N TYR A 513 7.49 -25.04 7.25
CA TYR A 513 6.40 -24.88 8.22
C TYR A 513 6.07 -26.22 8.90
N ASP A 514 6.04 -27.31 8.12
CA ASP A 514 5.87 -28.67 8.64
C ASP A 514 7.08 -29.12 9.49
N GLN A 515 8.30 -28.73 9.08
CA GLN A 515 9.55 -29.15 9.73
C GLN A 515 10.50 -27.96 9.97
N PRO A 516 10.17 -27.06 10.92
CA PRO A 516 10.91 -25.82 11.15
C PRO A 516 12.35 -26.04 11.61
N GLU A 517 12.63 -27.13 12.33
CA GLU A 517 13.96 -27.49 12.81
C GLU A 517 15.00 -27.58 11.68
N LYS A 518 14.58 -28.00 10.48
CA LYS A 518 15.48 -28.08 9.31
C LYS A 518 15.98 -26.70 8.87
N MET A 519 15.21 -25.65 9.09
CA MET A 519 15.64 -24.28 8.79
C MET A 519 16.50 -23.72 9.92
N VAL A 520 16.06 -23.89 11.18
CA VAL A 520 16.70 -23.28 12.36
C VAL A 520 18.02 -23.95 12.72
N ALA A 521 18.07 -25.28 12.70
CA ALA A 521 19.25 -26.10 13.04
C ALA A 521 19.90 -26.76 11.82
N GLY A 522 19.54 -26.32 10.61
CA GLY A 522 20.04 -26.88 9.36
C GLY A 522 21.55 -26.72 9.15
N LYS A 523 22.12 -27.55 8.28
CA LYS A 523 23.56 -27.50 7.96
C LYS A 523 23.88 -26.41 6.94
N ILE A 524 24.72 -25.45 7.34
CA ILE A 524 25.29 -24.46 6.44
C ILE A 524 26.44 -25.10 5.66
N ARG A 525 26.33 -25.17 4.33
CA ARG A 525 27.42 -25.66 3.48
C ARG A 525 28.44 -24.53 3.23
N PRO A 526 29.75 -24.82 3.30
CA PRO A 526 30.77 -23.82 2.97
C PRO A 526 30.64 -23.41 1.49
N PRO A 527 30.87 -22.12 1.16
CA PRO A 527 30.85 -21.66 -0.22
C PRO A 527 32.00 -22.29 -1.02
N VAL A 528 31.72 -22.66 -2.28
CA VAL A 528 32.72 -23.21 -3.20
C VAL A 528 33.13 -22.13 -4.19
N VAL A 529 34.43 -21.85 -4.29
CA VAL A 529 34.98 -20.90 -5.26
C VAL A 529 35.58 -21.67 -6.44
N VAL A 530 35.08 -21.42 -7.65
CA VAL A 530 35.57 -22.06 -8.88
C VAL A 530 36.58 -21.15 -9.56
N LEU A 531 37.86 -21.45 -9.42
CA LEU A 531 38.97 -20.69 -10.02
C LEU A 531 39.22 -21.03 -11.50
N SER A 532 38.45 -21.95 -12.09
CA SER A 532 38.62 -22.40 -13.48
C SER A 532 37.56 -21.81 -14.44
N ASN A 533 36.86 -20.75 -14.04
CA ASN A 533 35.82 -20.15 -14.88
C ASN A 533 36.43 -19.26 -15.97
N GLU A 534 36.45 -19.75 -17.20
CA GLU A 534 36.98 -19.08 -18.41
C GLU A 534 36.45 -17.65 -18.58
N LYS A 535 35.15 -17.43 -18.38
CA LYS A 535 34.52 -16.10 -18.56
C LYS A 535 35.02 -15.07 -17.54
N ILE A 536 35.22 -15.48 -16.29
CA ILE A 536 35.72 -14.60 -15.22
C ILE A 536 37.18 -14.24 -15.51
N ILE A 537 38.00 -15.25 -15.80
CA ILE A 537 39.43 -15.06 -16.04
C ILE A 537 39.68 -14.19 -17.26
N ARG A 538 38.92 -14.39 -18.34
CA ARG A 538 39.01 -13.56 -19.54
C ARG A 538 38.77 -12.07 -19.24
N ARG A 539 37.79 -11.74 -18.38
CA ARG A 539 37.57 -10.34 -17.95
C ARG A 539 38.71 -9.79 -17.10
N HIS A 540 39.34 -10.61 -16.28
CA HIS A 540 40.57 -10.20 -15.56
C HIS A 540 41.74 -9.97 -16.51
N LEU A 541 41.91 -10.80 -17.55
CA LEU A 541 42.88 -10.56 -18.62
C LEU A 541 42.62 -9.21 -19.31
N HIS A 542 41.37 -8.94 -19.68
CA HIS A 542 41.00 -7.65 -20.25
C HIS A 542 41.33 -6.50 -19.30
N SER A 543 41.04 -6.63 -18.00
CA SER A 543 41.33 -5.58 -17.02
C SER A 543 42.81 -5.23 -16.92
N VAL A 544 43.69 -6.24 -16.90
CA VAL A 544 45.15 -6.02 -16.91
C VAL A 544 45.60 -5.42 -18.24
N ALA A 545 45.05 -5.89 -19.36
CA ALA A 545 45.33 -5.34 -20.69
C ALA A 545 44.91 -3.86 -20.80
N PHE A 546 43.71 -3.50 -20.36
CA PHE A 546 43.22 -2.13 -20.32
C PHE A 546 44.06 -1.25 -19.38
N ALA A 547 44.45 -1.76 -18.21
CA ALA A 547 45.32 -1.01 -17.29
C ALA A 547 46.69 -0.70 -17.91
N ALA A 548 47.28 -1.68 -18.63
CA ALA A 548 48.53 -1.47 -19.36
C ALA A 548 48.35 -0.52 -20.54
N PHE A 549 47.25 -0.68 -21.30
CA PHE A 549 46.88 0.18 -22.41
C PHE A 549 46.70 1.64 -21.97
N PHE A 550 45.98 1.92 -20.88
CA PHE A 550 45.75 3.30 -20.43
C PHE A 550 47.06 3.99 -20.02
N ARG A 551 48.00 3.28 -19.40
CA ARG A 551 49.35 3.82 -19.13
C ARG A 551 50.08 4.12 -20.44
N TRP A 552 50.10 3.17 -21.36
CA TRP A 552 50.73 3.34 -22.67
C TRP A 552 50.13 4.50 -23.48
N ALA A 553 48.80 4.66 -23.47
CA ALA A 553 48.10 5.73 -24.18
C ALA A 553 48.48 7.11 -23.62
N VAL A 554 48.63 7.24 -22.30
CA VAL A 554 49.08 8.49 -21.68
C VAL A 554 50.57 8.75 -21.95
N GLU A 555 51.41 7.74 -21.81
CA GLU A 555 52.86 7.88 -21.94
C GLU A 555 53.32 8.13 -23.38
N ILE A 556 52.78 7.35 -24.32
CA ILE A 556 53.23 7.31 -25.73
C ILE A 556 52.31 8.16 -26.63
N LYS A 557 50.99 7.99 -26.51
CA LYS A 557 50.01 8.69 -27.37
C LYS A 557 49.52 10.03 -26.78
N LYS A 558 50.02 10.41 -25.58
CA LYS A 558 49.65 11.65 -24.85
C LYS A 558 48.15 11.87 -24.75
N THR A 559 47.39 10.79 -24.59
CA THR A 559 45.92 10.78 -24.64
C THR A 559 45.34 10.03 -23.44
N ALA A 560 44.27 10.58 -22.86
CA ALA A 560 43.50 9.96 -21.77
C ALA A 560 42.01 9.87 -22.11
N TYR A 561 41.35 8.86 -21.55
CA TYR A 561 39.94 8.54 -21.80
C TYR A 561 39.18 8.43 -20.48
N HIS A 562 38.17 9.29 -20.29
CA HIS A 562 37.36 9.32 -19.06
C HIS A 562 35.91 8.92 -19.32
N SER A 563 35.36 9.33 -20.47
CA SER A 563 33.99 9.01 -20.85
C SER A 563 33.94 7.99 -21.99
N SER A 564 32.78 7.34 -22.15
CA SER A 564 32.54 6.42 -23.27
C SER A 564 32.54 7.15 -24.61
N GLY A 565 32.04 8.40 -24.67
CA GLY A 565 32.10 9.22 -25.88
C GLY A 565 33.54 9.47 -26.33
N ASP A 566 34.42 9.86 -25.40
CA ASP A 566 35.83 10.15 -25.70
C ASP A 566 36.60 8.92 -26.20
N PHE A 567 36.20 7.72 -25.75
CA PHE A 567 36.87 6.46 -26.07
C PHE A 567 36.36 5.83 -27.36
N PHE A 568 35.04 5.79 -27.57
CA PHE A 568 34.43 5.09 -28.71
C PHE A 568 34.23 5.99 -29.93
N VAL A 569 33.83 7.25 -29.71
CA VAL A 569 33.45 8.21 -30.78
C VAL A 569 34.04 9.62 -30.53
N PRO A 570 35.36 9.74 -30.35
CA PRO A 570 36.01 11.05 -30.28
C PRO A 570 35.82 11.83 -31.59
N GLU A 571 35.76 13.15 -31.50
CA GLU A 571 35.56 14.03 -32.66
C GLU A 571 36.89 14.53 -33.25
N ASP A 572 37.94 14.59 -32.44
CA ASP A 572 39.21 15.27 -32.73
C ASP A 572 40.44 14.34 -32.75
N ARG A 573 40.27 13.04 -32.50
CA ARG A 573 41.36 12.07 -32.37
C ARG A 573 40.95 10.64 -32.71
N LEU A 574 41.93 9.74 -32.76
CA LEU A 574 41.68 8.31 -32.98
C LEU A 574 40.85 7.69 -31.83
N PRO A 575 39.83 6.86 -32.15
CA PRO A 575 39.09 6.10 -31.15
C PRO A 575 40.03 5.22 -30.32
N GLY A 576 39.77 5.15 -29.01
CA GLY A 576 40.52 4.31 -28.09
C GLY A 576 40.44 2.82 -28.43
N VAL A 577 39.37 2.39 -29.11
CA VAL A 577 39.22 1.02 -29.65
C VAL A 577 40.27 0.70 -30.72
N GLU A 578 40.66 1.67 -31.55
CA GLU A 578 41.72 1.45 -32.53
C GLU A 578 43.10 1.48 -31.86
N LEU A 579 43.31 2.38 -30.90
CA LEU A 579 44.58 2.45 -30.17
C LEU A 579 44.83 1.21 -29.30
N ILE A 580 43.80 0.61 -28.70
CA ILE A 580 43.98 -0.63 -27.93
C ILE A 580 44.28 -1.83 -28.84
N ARG A 581 43.74 -1.86 -30.07
CA ARG A 581 44.13 -2.87 -31.08
C ARG A 581 45.59 -2.70 -31.47
N GLU A 582 46.03 -1.46 -31.71
CA GLU A 582 47.43 -1.15 -31.99
C GLU A 582 48.34 -1.62 -30.83
N PHE A 583 47.98 -1.29 -29.58
CA PHE A 583 48.73 -1.68 -28.39
C PHE A 583 48.82 -3.21 -28.23
N LEU A 584 47.71 -3.92 -28.37
CA LEU A 584 47.67 -5.37 -28.23
C LEU A 584 48.41 -6.09 -29.37
N GLY A 585 48.46 -5.48 -30.56
CA GLY A 585 49.23 -5.98 -31.70
C GLY A 585 50.74 -6.03 -31.45
N GLN A 586 51.26 -5.18 -30.54
CA GLN A 586 52.68 -5.16 -30.18
C GLN A 586 53.11 -6.37 -29.34
N LYS A 587 52.16 -7.07 -28.70
CA LYS A 587 52.40 -8.27 -27.86
C LYS A 587 53.60 -8.10 -26.92
N SER A 588 53.63 -7.01 -26.15
CA SER A 588 54.79 -6.65 -25.34
C SER A 588 55.07 -7.70 -24.25
N MET A 589 56.35 -8.01 -24.04
CA MET A 589 56.79 -8.97 -23.03
C MET A 589 56.36 -8.56 -21.61
N ALA A 590 56.30 -7.25 -21.34
CA ALA A 590 55.83 -6.74 -20.04
C ALA A 590 54.34 -7.06 -19.79
N LEU A 591 53.49 -6.95 -20.82
CA LEU A 591 52.08 -7.32 -20.71
C LEU A 591 51.93 -8.83 -20.51
N GLU A 592 52.64 -9.64 -21.29
CA GLU A 592 52.61 -11.10 -21.17
C GLU A 592 52.98 -11.56 -19.75
N GLN A 593 54.06 -11.02 -19.20
CA GLN A 593 54.48 -11.31 -17.82
C GLN A 593 53.42 -10.89 -16.79
N ALA A 594 52.78 -9.74 -16.96
CA ALA A 594 51.71 -9.28 -16.07
C ALA A 594 50.49 -10.20 -16.12
N LEU A 595 50.09 -10.66 -17.31
CA LEU A 595 48.97 -11.59 -17.47
C LEU A 595 49.30 -12.98 -16.90
N ASN A 596 50.53 -13.47 -17.10
CA ASN A 596 50.95 -14.79 -16.61
C ASN A 596 50.97 -14.86 -15.07
N ARG A 597 51.17 -13.72 -14.37
CA ARG A 597 51.11 -13.62 -12.89
C ARG A 597 49.71 -13.84 -12.33
N ILE A 598 48.66 -13.48 -13.06
CA ILE A 598 47.27 -13.54 -12.57
C ILE A 598 46.52 -14.80 -13.05
N LEU A 599 47.03 -15.46 -14.09
CA LEU A 599 46.33 -16.58 -14.70
C LEU A 599 46.66 -17.90 -13.98
N PRO A 600 45.66 -18.67 -13.50
CA PRO A 600 45.90 -19.93 -12.81
C PRO A 600 46.82 -20.88 -13.59
N SER A 601 47.63 -21.67 -12.89
CA SER A 601 48.57 -22.64 -13.49
C SER A 601 47.88 -23.85 -14.15
N ASN A 602 46.54 -23.88 -14.18
CA ASN A 602 45.76 -24.94 -14.80
C ASN A 602 45.98 -24.95 -16.32
N LYS A 603 46.56 -26.03 -16.83
CA LYS A 603 46.89 -26.20 -18.26
C LYS A 603 45.66 -26.21 -19.17
N ALA A 604 44.61 -26.95 -18.79
CA ALA A 604 43.40 -27.06 -19.61
C ALA A 604 42.73 -25.70 -19.83
N LEU A 605 42.70 -24.87 -18.78
CA LEU A 605 42.17 -23.52 -18.84
C LEU A 605 43.02 -22.57 -19.70
N ARG A 606 44.35 -22.68 -19.60
CA ARG A 606 45.31 -21.91 -20.43
C ARG A 606 45.13 -22.22 -21.91
N GLU A 607 44.92 -23.50 -22.22
CA GLU A 607 44.65 -23.98 -23.57
C GLU A 607 43.28 -23.52 -24.08
N GLU A 608 42.23 -23.63 -23.26
CA GLU A 608 40.87 -23.18 -23.59
C GLU A 608 40.81 -21.67 -23.88
N ILE A 609 41.53 -20.86 -23.10
CA ILE A 609 41.67 -19.41 -23.32
C ILE A 609 42.58 -19.09 -24.53
N GLY A 610 43.44 -20.04 -24.91
CA GLY A 610 44.47 -19.84 -25.92
C GLY A 610 45.49 -18.78 -25.52
N PHE A 611 45.87 -18.76 -24.24
CA PHE A 611 46.73 -17.73 -23.65
C PHE A 611 48.09 -17.62 -24.37
N ASP A 612 48.81 -18.73 -24.50
CA ASP A 612 50.16 -18.76 -25.07
C ASP A 612 50.20 -18.34 -26.55
N ARG A 613 49.07 -18.48 -27.25
CA ARG A 613 48.91 -18.08 -28.66
C ARG A 613 48.25 -16.71 -28.83
N TRP A 614 47.98 -15.99 -27.73
CA TRP A 614 47.28 -14.70 -27.71
C TRP A 614 45.86 -14.73 -28.31
N LEU A 615 45.22 -15.91 -28.39
CA LEU A 615 43.89 -16.07 -29.00
C LEU A 615 42.78 -15.41 -28.17
N TRP A 616 43.02 -15.19 -26.87
CA TRP A 616 42.09 -14.47 -26.01
C TRP A 616 41.79 -13.04 -26.50
N ILE A 617 42.70 -12.42 -27.26
CA ILE A 617 42.47 -11.12 -27.89
C ILE A 617 41.27 -11.19 -28.82
N GLU A 618 41.09 -12.28 -29.58
CA GLU A 618 40.00 -12.41 -30.55
C GLU A 618 38.62 -12.34 -29.91
N LYS A 619 38.52 -12.73 -28.63
CA LYS A 619 37.29 -12.59 -27.84
C LYS A 619 37.07 -11.16 -27.36
N LEU A 620 38.13 -10.39 -27.18
CA LEU A 620 38.06 -8.96 -26.86
C LEU A 620 37.72 -8.14 -28.11
N THR A 621 38.51 -8.29 -29.16
CA THR A 621 38.37 -7.60 -30.45
C THR A 621 38.97 -8.42 -31.58
N ASN A 622 38.38 -8.39 -32.77
CA ASN A 622 38.88 -9.14 -33.93
C ASN A 622 38.60 -8.41 -35.25
N ALA A 623 39.15 -8.95 -36.35
CA ALA A 623 38.97 -8.38 -37.68
C ALA A 623 37.50 -8.37 -38.15
N GLU A 624 36.71 -9.36 -37.71
CA GLU A 624 35.28 -9.48 -37.99
C GLU A 624 34.41 -8.56 -37.12
N ARG A 625 35.02 -7.80 -36.22
CA ARG A 625 34.35 -6.92 -35.25
C ARG A 625 33.28 -7.62 -34.41
N SER A 626 33.52 -8.86 -34.02
CA SER A 626 32.59 -9.69 -33.23
C SER A 626 32.98 -9.82 -31.74
N GLY A 627 34.12 -9.27 -31.33
CA GLY A 627 34.61 -9.28 -29.95
C GLY A 627 33.68 -8.54 -28.98
N VAL A 628 33.86 -8.76 -27.67
CA VAL A 628 33.05 -8.07 -26.65
C VAL A 628 33.22 -6.54 -26.70
N LEU A 629 34.43 -6.05 -27.01
CA LEU A 629 34.69 -4.62 -27.14
C LEU A 629 34.05 -4.06 -28.42
N ASP A 630 34.08 -4.83 -29.51
CA ASP A 630 33.51 -4.43 -30.79
C ASP A 630 31.98 -4.33 -30.72
N ARG A 631 31.34 -5.25 -30.00
CA ARG A 631 29.89 -5.17 -29.72
C ARG A 631 29.54 -3.93 -28.89
N ALA A 632 30.34 -3.62 -27.86
CA ALA A 632 30.15 -2.40 -27.08
C ALA A 632 30.32 -1.13 -27.91
N LEU A 633 31.26 -1.13 -28.87
CA LEU A 633 31.42 -0.06 -29.86
C LEU A 633 30.19 0.05 -30.77
N SER A 634 29.75 -1.06 -31.38
CA SER A 634 28.59 -1.06 -32.27
C SER A 634 27.33 -0.54 -31.58
N GLU A 635 27.15 -0.87 -30.31
CA GLU A 635 25.99 -0.47 -29.55
C GLU A 635 25.99 1.02 -29.20
N ILE A 636 27.09 1.56 -28.67
CA ILE A 636 27.13 2.99 -28.34
C ILE A 636 27.06 3.85 -29.60
N THR A 637 27.71 3.43 -30.69
CA THR A 637 27.62 4.12 -31.98
C THR A 637 26.19 4.08 -32.51
N GLY A 638 25.52 2.92 -32.45
CA GLY A 638 24.12 2.79 -32.85
C GLY A 638 23.15 3.60 -31.98
N GLU A 639 23.34 3.65 -30.66
CA GLU A 639 22.57 4.52 -29.75
C GLU A 639 22.73 5.99 -30.17
N ILE A 640 23.96 6.45 -30.39
CA ILE A 640 24.26 7.84 -30.74
C ILE A 640 23.70 8.20 -32.13
N GLU A 641 23.88 7.33 -33.13
CA GLU A 641 23.34 7.52 -34.48
C GLU A 641 21.82 7.59 -34.48
N THR A 642 21.15 6.69 -33.75
CA THR A 642 19.68 6.69 -33.62
C THR A 642 19.17 8.01 -33.07
N PHE A 643 19.77 8.51 -31.98
CA PHE A 643 19.35 9.78 -31.40
C PHE A 643 19.74 10.98 -32.27
N ARG A 644 20.81 10.87 -33.08
CA ARG A 644 21.20 11.90 -34.06
C ARG A 644 20.18 12.02 -35.18
N ASP A 645 19.71 10.90 -35.70
CA ASP A 645 18.67 10.87 -36.74
C ASP A 645 17.34 11.42 -36.19
N LEU A 646 16.99 11.08 -34.95
CA LEU A 646 15.80 11.62 -34.28
C LEU A 646 15.89 13.13 -34.03
N GLU A 647 17.06 13.64 -33.62
CA GLU A 647 17.31 15.08 -33.48
C GLU A 647 17.17 15.81 -34.81
N MET A 648 17.80 15.29 -35.88
CA MET A 648 17.71 15.87 -37.22
C MET A 648 16.27 15.88 -37.73
N LYS A 649 15.52 14.80 -37.54
CA LYS A 649 14.11 14.70 -37.94
C LYS A 649 13.23 15.70 -37.18
N ALA A 650 13.40 15.80 -35.86
CA ALA A 650 12.66 16.76 -35.05
C ALA A 650 12.98 18.22 -35.42
N ALA A 651 14.24 18.52 -35.75
CA ALA A 651 14.66 19.83 -36.24
C ALA A 651 14.04 20.16 -37.62
N GLN A 652 13.97 19.19 -38.53
CA GLN A 652 13.31 19.33 -39.84
C GLN A 652 11.81 19.61 -39.70
N GLU A 653 11.14 18.99 -38.73
CA GLU A 653 9.73 19.21 -38.39
C GLU A 653 9.49 20.53 -37.59
N ARG A 654 10.53 21.34 -37.38
CA ARG A 654 10.53 22.57 -36.56
C ARG A 654 10.14 22.36 -35.09
N ASN A 655 10.25 21.13 -34.58
CA ASN A 655 10.01 20.80 -33.17
C ASN A 655 11.30 20.91 -32.35
N TYR A 656 11.76 22.15 -32.16
CA TYR A 656 13.06 22.43 -31.53
C TYR A 656 13.17 21.96 -30.08
N LYS A 657 12.07 21.93 -29.31
CA LYS A 657 12.07 21.38 -27.94
C LYS A 657 12.41 19.90 -27.92
N GLN A 658 11.89 19.14 -28.88
CA GLN A 658 12.15 17.71 -28.98
C GLN A 658 13.56 17.43 -29.54
N ALA A 659 14.03 18.25 -30.48
CA ALA A 659 15.42 18.19 -30.95
C ALA A 659 16.42 18.45 -29.81
N GLU A 660 16.20 19.49 -29.01
CA GLU A 660 17.03 19.79 -27.83
C GLU A 660 17.03 18.64 -26.81
N TYR A 661 15.88 17.99 -26.60
CA TYR A 661 15.79 16.79 -25.77
C TYR A 661 16.68 15.65 -26.29
N PHE A 662 16.61 15.34 -27.58
CA PHE A 662 17.47 14.29 -28.17
C PHE A 662 18.96 14.64 -28.08
N GLY A 663 19.33 15.91 -28.31
CA GLY A 663 20.71 16.38 -28.10
C GLY A 663 21.19 16.23 -26.65
N LYS A 664 20.32 16.47 -25.66
CA LYS A 664 20.63 16.21 -24.24
C LYS A 664 20.86 14.72 -23.96
N VAL A 665 20.03 13.85 -24.53
CA VAL A 665 20.19 12.39 -24.39
C VAL A 665 21.51 11.92 -25.01
N GLN A 666 21.88 12.38 -26.21
CA GLN A 666 23.18 12.07 -26.83
C GLN A 666 24.35 12.51 -25.93
N ASN A 667 24.31 13.72 -25.40
CA ASN A 667 25.33 14.23 -24.49
C ASN A 667 25.44 13.39 -23.22
N GLN A 668 24.31 12.92 -22.69
CA GLN A 668 24.29 12.01 -21.53
C GLN A 668 24.91 10.65 -21.87
N ILE A 669 24.65 10.09 -23.05
CA ILE A 669 25.28 8.84 -23.54
C ILE A 669 26.79 9.03 -23.65
N ARG A 670 27.25 10.13 -24.26
CA ARG A 670 28.68 10.44 -24.42
C ARG A 670 29.40 10.60 -23.08
N ARG A 671 28.77 11.24 -22.09
CA ARG A 671 29.35 11.52 -20.77
C ARG A 671 29.39 10.33 -19.80
N ARG A 672 28.89 9.14 -20.16
CA ARG A 672 28.92 7.97 -19.26
C ARG A 672 30.37 7.63 -18.89
N HIS A 673 30.61 7.29 -17.62
CA HIS A 673 31.93 6.90 -17.13
C HIS A 673 32.44 5.62 -17.83
N LEU A 674 33.61 5.69 -18.46
CA LEU A 674 34.12 4.64 -19.36
C LEU A 674 34.21 3.26 -18.68
N LEU A 675 34.82 3.18 -17.50
CA LEU A 675 35.01 1.89 -16.81
C LEU A 675 33.67 1.25 -16.39
N GLY A 676 32.68 2.09 -16.03
CA GLY A 676 31.34 1.63 -15.70
C GLY A 676 30.65 1.02 -16.92
N PHE A 677 30.75 1.70 -18.07
CA PHE A 677 30.22 1.24 -19.34
C PHE A 677 30.87 -0.06 -19.83
N LEU A 678 32.21 -0.18 -19.74
CA LEU A 678 32.91 -1.42 -20.11
C LEU A 678 32.56 -2.58 -19.18
N GLY A 679 32.28 -2.31 -17.90
CA GLY A 679 31.82 -3.30 -16.93
C GLY A 679 30.42 -3.82 -17.23
N THR A 680 29.47 -2.95 -17.60
CA THR A 680 28.10 -3.37 -17.95
C THR A 680 28.01 -4.16 -19.25
N ARG A 681 28.99 -4.02 -20.16
CA ARG A 681 29.07 -4.77 -21.43
C ARG A 681 29.99 -5.99 -21.37
N ASN A 682 30.31 -6.47 -20.17
CA ASN A 682 31.13 -7.66 -19.95
C ASN A 682 32.55 -7.60 -20.53
N VAL A 683 33.04 -6.39 -20.87
CA VAL A 683 34.43 -6.16 -21.28
C VAL A 683 35.33 -6.23 -20.06
N LEU A 684 34.93 -5.55 -18.97
CA LEU A 684 35.65 -5.55 -17.69
C LEU A 684 34.87 -6.29 -16.59
N PRO A 685 35.54 -6.69 -15.48
CA PRO A 685 34.85 -7.18 -14.30
C PRO A 685 33.95 -6.09 -13.68
N LYS A 686 32.80 -6.48 -13.13
CA LYS A 686 31.89 -5.62 -12.36
C LYS A 686 31.72 -6.20 -10.96
N TYR A 687 31.48 -5.35 -9.95
CA TYR A 687 31.25 -5.74 -8.54
C TYR A 687 29.96 -6.56 -8.31
N GLY A 688 29.17 -6.87 -9.36
CA GLY A 688 27.94 -7.65 -9.29
C GLY A 688 27.94 -8.83 -10.27
N PHE A 689 27.37 -9.96 -9.83
CA PHE A 689 27.29 -11.20 -10.61
C PHE A 689 26.26 -11.25 -11.77
N PRO A 690 25.17 -10.45 -11.85
CA PRO A 690 24.38 -10.44 -13.06
C PRO A 690 25.09 -9.60 -14.13
N THR A 691 25.37 -10.24 -15.26
CA THR A 691 26.22 -9.76 -16.35
C THR A 691 25.46 -9.00 -17.42
N ASP A 692 24.15 -9.07 -17.40
CA ASP A 692 23.26 -8.38 -18.31
C ASP A 692 22.23 -7.68 -17.42
N VAL A 693 22.47 -6.43 -17.05
CA VAL A 693 21.55 -5.65 -16.21
C VAL A 693 20.94 -4.58 -17.10
N VAL A 694 19.62 -4.57 -17.20
CA VAL A 694 18.84 -3.51 -17.84
C VAL A 694 18.50 -2.50 -16.75
N GLU A 695 18.97 -1.28 -16.95
CA GLU A 695 18.62 -0.13 -16.14
C GLU A 695 17.34 0.50 -16.71
N LEU A 696 16.28 0.56 -15.91
CA LEU A 696 15.13 1.41 -16.22
C LEU A 696 15.44 2.82 -15.70
N LYS A 697 15.88 3.69 -16.61
CA LYS A 697 16.16 5.08 -16.27
C LYS A 697 14.88 5.80 -15.91
N THR A 698 14.79 6.32 -14.70
CA THR A 698 13.66 7.12 -14.21
C THR A 698 13.86 8.62 -14.41
N ASP A 699 15.05 9.04 -14.87
CA ASP A 699 15.48 10.44 -15.06
C ASP A 699 14.57 11.25 -15.99
N HIS A 700 13.80 10.59 -16.85
CA HIS A 700 12.84 11.22 -17.76
C HIS A 700 11.53 11.63 -17.05
N LEU A 701 11.28 11.13 -15.83
CA LEU A 701 10.14 11.47 -14.99
C LEU A 701 10.40 12.76 -14.20
N GLN A 702 10.76 13.85 -14.89
CA GLN A 702 11.12 15.14 -14.26
C GLN A 702 10.01 15.74 -13.39
N SER A 703 8.76 15.26 -13.51
CA SER A 703 7.64 15.65 -12.65
C SER A 703 7.58 14.94 -11.30
N ILE A 704 8.48 13.97 -11.04
CA ILE A 704 8.53 13.18 -9.80
C ILE A 704 9.93 13.36 -9.19
N PRO A 705 10.12 14.27 -8.23
CA PRO A 705 11.43 14.55 -7.63
C PRO A 705 12.15 13.31 -7.09
N GLU A 706 11.40 12.40 -6.48
CA GLU A 706 11.87 11.16 -5.85
C GLU A 706 12.42 10.15 -6.88
N ALA A 707 12.06 10.30 -8.16
CA ALA A 707 12.53 9.44 -9.24
C ALA A 707 14.06 9.49 -9.41
N SER A 708 14.69 10.59 -8.99
CA SER A 708 16.15 10.78 -9.01
C SER A 708 16.90 10.07 -7.89
N GLU A 709 16.18 9.63 -6.85
CA GLU A 709 16.75 8.97 -5.66
C GLU A 709 16.74 7.43 -5.78
N ILE A 710 16.17 6.91 -6.88
CA ILE A 710 15.94 5.48 -7.10
C ILE A 710 16.75 5.00 -8.30
N SER A 711 17.41 3.85 -8.15
CA SER A 711 18.06 3.10 -9.23
C SER A 711 17.31 1.79 -9.48
N LEU A 712 16.69 1.67 -10.66
CA LEU A 712 15.89 0.51 -11.06
C LEU A 712 16.66 -0.40 -12.01
N ASP A 713 17.62 -1.12 -11.46
CA ASP A 713 18.41 -2.13 -12.17
C ASP A 713 17.77 -3.53 -12.07
N ARG A 714 17.59 -4.21 -13.21
CA ARG A 714 17.13 -5.61 -13.28
C ARG A 714 18.02 -6.48 -14.15
N ASP A 715 18.09 -7.77 -13.84
CA ASP A 715 18.70 -8.75 -14.74
C ASP A 715 17.92 -8.83 -16.07
N LEU A 716 18.61 -8.85 -17.21
CA LEU A 716 18.09 -8.87 -18.58
C LEU A 716 17.12 -10.03 -18.80
N ARG A 717 17.39 -11.21 -18.21
CA ARG A 717 16.48 -12.36 -18.32
C ARG A 717 15.12 -12.11 -17.66
N ILE A 718 15.10 -11.29 -16.61
CA ILE A 718 13.89 -10.92 -15.86
C ILE A 718 13.24 -9.66 -16.47
N ALA A 719 14.00 -8.82 -17.17
CA ALA A 719 13.47 -7.63 -17.84
C ALA A 719 12.70 -7.95 -19.14
N ILE A 720 13.05 -9.04 -19.81
CA ILE A 720 12.42 -9.47 -21.08
C ILE A 720 11.23 -10.44 -20.85
N SER A 721 11.13 -11.05 -19.65
CA SER A 721 9.99 -11.89 -19.24
C SER A 721 8.83 -11.06 -18.70
#